data_AF-A0AAE1ZJJ9-F1
#
_entry.id   AF-A0AAE1ZJJ9-F1
#
_cell.length_a   1.000
_cell.length_b   1.000
_cell.length_c   1.000
_cell.angle_alpha   90.00
_cell.angle_beta   90.00
_cell.angle_gamma   90.00
#
_symmetry.space_group_name_H-M   'P 1'
#
loop_
_entity.id
_entity.type
_entity.pdbx_description
1 polymer ?
#
loop_
_entity_poly.entity_id
_entity_poly.type
_entity_poly.pdbx_seq_one_letter_code
_entity_poly.pdbx_strand_id
1 'polypeptide(L)'
;MLHLGVMRFLIVFWNIIHYLILLIHANQSYTNSLVVNFKVGYQYTYKWKIIQEMSNSYSCIDENIKNDKTNKQFYIIEGLANIISGENCDMRLSLHQVEEFEQNQINANFSHHLNYPIKFCLQNGKLLSFEYLKNDEIFFINLKKALLIQLQMSMQINKEQFYTIETDHLGSCQTEYTPKSVSTHSVTMIKKRNSTTCRDDYETASNKYYLPLSKQQSTVNTRSLYLHSNSICELTYLPNGPITNVSCHENSIIQQYWFTLFPIKTLTFNVYMQINLIEQMNYTDEIIQFNGISKMDFELPDKNELYTSTINNLLKENNIENVTYINLVINSPDKFDYFIKQFQFLTYEHLINVYNLWKQHNNKTNEIMSFFENIITEVQTESSMKFIINHFILNSTSLFDQVKWINSLSLLKKANIEFMKEIKKLLTNHLYNYTVCYVSMSIRLFCENSPSCLEYATIKDMVVIMETSIDLQDNTKLFKLLQAIDNLGHFLPSENVTSVVQKILNDNQSMCNDNLRLYTGQILGHFQCKPEIDKLLWSVLSNISESNQLRIIMFNSYSQCLTDEKMKKILEILGRSLDSQIRSYILSRLVSLLKTQDPSKILSHLTVQKYKDEIIQLNKNIGLFSRIRNSGYYEWLQRTKYGNFLMELSLIYNQNSIIPNTMMINLKYQKKDKFINIVNVLYLHGNESILHKVIVYLFKTTITSRYMPWMNDYSVYIDNQFIDFICLFFTSFDGYETVTFCLLHIMILDVLENLLFMFIITLEINIPYLKGDRIIH
;
A
#
# COMPACT_ATOMS: atom_id res chain seq x y z
N MET A 1 10.71 20.23 59.14
CA MET A 1 10.94 18.97 58.38
C MET A 1 10.05 17.81 58.84
N LEU A 2 9.76 17.61 60.13
CA LEU A 2 8.88 16.51 60.58
C LEU A 2 7.42 16.59 60.06
N HIS A 3 6.85 17.78 59.86
CA HIS A 3 5.45 17.91 59.41
C HIS A 3 5.20 17.50 57.95
N LEU A 4 6.19 17.65 57.05
CA LEU A 4 6.04 17.24 55.64
C LEU A 4 6.16 15.72 55.46
N GLY A 5 6.94 15.04 56.32
CA GLY A 5 7.08 13.59 56.30
C GLY A 5 5.79 12.87 56.69
N VAL A 6 5.11 13.36 57.73
CA VAL A 6 3.86 12.78 58.23
C VAL A 6 2.72 12.94 57.21
N MET A 7 2.64 14.08 56.51
CA MET A 7 1.63 14.27 55.46
C MET A 7 1.84 13.36 54.26
N ARG A 8 3.09 13.15 53.80
CA ARG A 8 3.37 12.19 52.72
C ARG A 8 3.05 10.76 53.12
N PHE A 9 3.32 10.39 54.37
CA PHE A 9 3.01 9.06 54.87
C PHE A 9 1.49 8.82 54.93
N LEU A 10 0.72 9.82 55.39
CA LEU A 10 -0.75 9.74 55.43
C LEU A 10 -1.37 9.67 54.03
N ILE A 11 -0.84 10.39 53.04
CA ILE A 11 -1.34 10.32 51.65
C ILE A 11 -1.07 8.95 51.03
N VAL A 12 0.12 8.39 51.23
CA VAL A 12 0.45 7.04 50.73
C VAL A 12 -0.40 5.99 51.44
N PHE A 13 -0.59 6.10 52.75
CA PHE A 13 -1.42 5.18 53.52
C PHE A 13 -2.90 5.26 53.12
N TRP A 14 -3.41 6.47 52.85
CA TRP A 14 -4.78 6.67 52.36
C TRP A 14 -4.97 6.11 50.96
N ASN A 15 -3.98 6.24 50.07
CA ASN A 15 -4.03 5.62 48.75
C ASN A 15 -3.99 4.09 48.81
N ILE A 16 -3.21 3.50 49.73
CA ILE A 16 -3.17 2.04 49.92
C ILE A 16 -4.50 1.53 50.47
N ILE A 17 -5.10 2.22 51.45
CA ILE A 17 -6.42 1.88 51.98
C ILE A 17 -7.49 2.04 50.90
N HIS A 18 -7.45 3.12 50.11
CA HIS A 18 -8.41 3.32 49.02
C HIS A 18 -8.28 2.24 47.93
N TYR A 19 -7.05 1.81 47.63
CA TYR A 19 -6.79 0.72 46.70
C TYR A 19 -7.24 -0.64 47.24
N LEU A 20 -7.06 -0.89 48.54
CA LEU A 20 -7.57 -2.08 49.23
C LEU A 20 -9.10 -2.08 49.32
N ILE A 21 -9.74 -0.94 49.57
CA ILE A 21 -11.20 -0.81 49.56
C ILE A 21 -11.76 -1.02 48.15
N LEU A 22 -11.06 -0.54 47.12
CA LEU A 22 -11.39 -0.81 45.72
C LEU A 22 -11.20 -2.29 45.35
N LEU A 23 -10.16 -2.96 45.88
CA LEU A 23 -9.96 -4.40 45.73
C LEU A 23 -11.01 -5.24 46.48
N ILE A 24 -11.44 -4.80 47.66
CA ILE A 24 -12.49 -5.45 48.45
C ILE A 24 -13.86 -5.22 47.79
N HIS A 25 -14.13 -4.03 47.26
CA HIS A 25 -15.34 -3.78 46.46
C HIS A 25 -15.32 -4.52 45.11
N ALA A 26 -14.15 -4.70 44.49
CA ALA A 26 -14.02 -5.52 43.28
C ALA A 26 -14.29 -7.01 43.54
N ASN A 27 -14.04 -7.51 44.76
CA ASN A 27 -14.31 -8.89 45.15
C ASN A 27 -15.73 -9.13 45.72
N GLN A 28 -16.47 -8.09 46.13
CA GLN A 28 -17.80 -8.24 46.72
C GLN A 28 -18.98 -8.00 45.76
N SER A 29 -18.73 -7.69 44.49
CA SER A 29 -19.78 -7.56 43.45
C SER A 29 -19.82 -8.75 42.46
N TYR A 30 -19.40 -9.95 42.89
CA TYR A 30 -19.65 -11.20 42.18
C TYR A 30 -20.81 -11.95 42.83
N THR A 31 -22.02 -11.40 42.74
CA THR A 31 -23.24 -12.15 43.05
C THR A 31 -24.19 -12.07 41.85
N ASN A 32 -24.38 -13.24 41.22
CA ASN A 32 -25.31 -13.56 40.13
C ASN A 32 -25.22 -12.68 38.87
N SER A 33 -24.20 -12.93 38.06
CA SER A 33 -24.12 -12.43 36.69
C SER A 33 -25.19 -13.09 35.80
N LEU A 34 -25.99 -12.28 35.12
CA LEU A 34 -26.90 -12.72 34.07
C LEU A 34 -26.10 -13.01 32.80
N VAL A 35 -25.43 -14.16 32.73
CA VAL A 35 -24.55 -14.54 31.61
C VAL A 35 -25.34 -15.40 30.63
N VAL A 36 -25.18 -15.12 29.32
CA VAL A 36 -25.58 -16.08 28.28
C VAL A 36 -24.67 -17.30 28.41
N ASN A 37 -25.24 -18.40 28.85
CA ASN A 37 -24.49 -19.61 29.12
C ASN A 37 -25.29 -20.82 28.66
N PHE A 38 -24.57 -21.76 28.04
CA PHE A 38 -25.11 -23.09 27.81
C PHE A 38 -25.09 -23.86 29.13
N LYS A 39 -26.20 -24.52 29.45
CA LYS A 39 -26.28 -25.35 30.65
C LYS A 39 -25.56 -26.67 30.39
N VAL A 40 -24.63 -27.01 31.27
CA VAL A 40 -23.88 -28.28 31.19
C VAL A 40 -24.85 -29.46 31.17
N GLY A 41 -24.57 -30.44 30.31
CA GLY A 41 -25.40 -31.64 30.14
C GLY A 41 -26.63 -31.42 29.26
N TYR A 42 -26.66 -30.35 28.47
CA TYR A 42 -27.72 -30.09 27.49
C TYR A 42 -27.18 -30.07 26.06
N GLN A 43 -28.06 -30.48 25.15
CA GLN A 43 -27.92 -30.27 23.71
C GLN A 43 -28.90 -29.20 23.26
N TYR A 44 -28.40 -28.27 22.44
CA TYR A 44 -29.16 -27.17 21.85
C TYR A 44 -29.14 -27.30 20.33
N THR A 45 -30.31 -27.40 19.71
CA THR A 45 -30.45 -27.53 18.26
C THR A 45 -30.87 -26.18 17.67
N TYR A 46 -30.02 -25.64 16.80
CA TYR A 46 -30.26 -24.40 16.07
C TYR A 46 -30.53 -24.67 14.60
N LYS A 47 -31.55 -24.04 14.03
CA LYS A 47 -31.67 -23.91 12.58
C LYS A 47 -31.02 -22.61 12.14
N TRP A 48 -30.19 -22.72 11.12
CA TRP A 48 -29.45 -21.60 10.58
C TRP A 48 -29.62 -21.49 9.07
N LYS A 49 -29.51 -20.26 8.57
CA LYS A 49 -29.60 -19.92 7.15
C LYS A 49 -28.67 -18.75 6.86
N ILE A 50 -27.87 -18.89 5.81
CA ILE A 50 -26.97 -17.85 5.29
C ILE A 50 -27.38 -17.57 3.85
N ILE A 51 -27.60 -16.30 3.54
CA ILE A 51 -27.88 -15.81 2.19
C ILE A 51 -26.80 -14.82 1.84
N GLN A 52 -26.02 -15.12 0.80
CA GLN A 52 -25.04 -14.22 0.23
C GLN A 52 -25.57 -13.69 -1.11
N GLU A 53 -25.70 -12.38 -1.20
CA GLU A 53 -26.04 -11.64 -2.42
C GLU A 53 -24.78 -10.94 -2.91
N MET A 54 -24.36 -11.27 -4.12
CA MET A 54 -23.26 -10.59 -4.81
C MET A 54 -23.85 -9.72 -5.91
N SER A 55 -23.50 -8.43 -5.88
CA SER A 55 -23.82 -7.48 -6.93
C SER A 55 -22.55 -6.84 -7.46
N ASN A 56 -22.46 -6.79 -8.79
CA ASN A 56 -21.35 -6.16 -9.48
C ASN A 56 -21.85 -4.88 -10.15
N SER A 57 -21.40 -3.73 -9.65
CA SER A 57 -21.57 -2.47 -10.37
C SER A 57 -20.28 -2.19 -11.14
N TYR A 58 -20.35 -2.38 -12.46
CA TYR A 58 -19.41 -1.76 -13.37
C TYR A 58 -19.70 -0.26 -13.40
N SER A 59 -18.86 0.53 -12.74
CA SER A 59 -18.81 1.98 -12.98
C SER A 59 -17.86 2.25 -14.14
N CYS A 60 -18.14 1.69 -15.32
CA CYS A 60 -17.50 2.12 -16.55
C CYS A 60 -18.46 3.04 -17.30
N ILE A 61 -17.88 4.11 -17.84
CA ILE A 61 -18.47 5.30 -18.44
C ILE A 61 -19.08 4.96 -19.82
N ASP A 62 -20.04 4.05 -19.88
CA ASP A 62 -20.84 3.81 -21.09
C ASP A 62 -22.32 4.12 -20.80
N GLU A 63 -22.71 5.36 -21.04
CA GLU A 63 -24.12 5.81 -21.00
C GLU A 63 -25.01 5.12 -22.05
N ASN A 64 -24.43 4.27 -22.91
CA ASN A 64 -25.16 3.53 -23.94
C ASN A 64 -25.68 2.16 -23.49
N ILE A 65 -25.39 1.72 -22.26
CA ILE A 65 -26.02 0.53 -21.67
C ILE A 65 -27.09 0.97 -20.67
N LYS A 66 -28.17 1.55 -21.17
CA LYS A 66 -29.39 1.83 -20.38
C LYS A 66 -30.24 0.60 -20.08
N ASN A 67 -29.75 -0.59 -20.42
CA ASN A 67 -30.37 -1.86 -20.10
C ASN A 67 -29.30 -2.82 -19.57
N ASP A 68 -28.97 -2.75 -18.29
CA ASP A 68 -28.44 -3.93 -17.62
C ASP A 68 -29.03 -4.04 -16.22
N LYS A 69 -29.92 -5.03 -16.08
CA LYS A 69 -30.34 -5.58 -14.80
C LYS A 69 -29.06 -5.85 -14.01
N THR A 70 -28.93 -5.30 -12.81
CA THR A 70 -27.87 -5.72 -11.89
C THR A 70 -27.95 -7.25 -11.78
N ASN A 71 -26.99 -7.97 -12.37
CA ASN A 71 -26.91 -9.43 -12.26
C ASN A 71 -26.55 -9.76 -10.81
N LYS A 72 -27.58 -9.89 -9.98
CA LYS A 72 -27.47 -10.32 -8.59
C LYS A 72 -27.34 -11.83 -8.58
N GLN A 73 -26.21 -12.32 -8.08
CA GLN A 73 -26.01 -13.74 -7.82
C GLN A 73 -26.36 -14.01 -6.36
N PHE A 74 -27.13 -15.06 -6.12
CA PHE A 74 -27.53 -15.49 -4.78
C PHE A 74 -26.97 -16.87 -4.49
N TYR A 75 -26.36 -16.97 -3.32
CA TYR A 75 -25.87 -18.22 -2.74
C TYR A 75 -26.56 -18.43 -1.40
N ILE A 76 -27.24 -19.55 -1.22
CA ILE A 76 -28.00 -19.84 -0.01
C ILE A 76 -27.52 -21.18 0.55
N ILE A 77 -27.19 -21.19 1.83
CA ILE A 77 -26.85 -22.41 2.56
C ILE A 77 -27.62 -22.43 3.87
N GLU A 78 -28.26 -23.54 4.18
CA GLU A 78 -29.04 -23.72 5.41
C GLU A 78 -28.88 -25.12 5.98
N GLY A 79 -29.16 -25.25 7.28
CA GLY A 79 -29.12 -26.55 7.95
C GLY A 79 -29.39 -26.44 9.44
N LEU A 80 -29.04 -27.51 10.15
CA LEU A 80 -29.12 -27.61 11.60
C LEU A 80 -27.71 -27.60 12.21
N ALA A 81 -27.59 -27.03 13.41
CA ALA A 81 -26.38 -27.05 14.21
C ALA A 81 -26.72 -27.52 15.62
N ASN A 82 -26.06 -28.58 16.09
CA ASN A 82 -26.23 -29.10 17.43
C ASN A 82 -25.05 -28.63 18.28
N ILE A 83 -25.35 -27.95 19.38
CA ILE A 83 -24.37 -27.53 20.39
C ILE A 83 -24.53 -28.38 21.63
N ILE A 84 -23.50 -29.14 21.99
CA ILE A 84 -23.44 -29.94 23.21
C ILE A 84 -22.57 -29.18 24.22
N SER A 85 -23.10 -29.00 25.43
CA SER A 85 -22.42 -28.29 26.52
C SER A 85 -21.83 -29.25 27.55
N GLY A 86 -20.50 -29.33 27.59
CA GLY A 86 -19.75 -30.07 28.60
C GLY A 86 -19.14 -29.18 29.69
N GLU A 87 -18.49 -29.82 30.67
CA GLU A 87 -17.73 -29.14 31.73
C GLU A 87 -16.38 -28.60 31.20
N ASN A 88 -15.73 -27.72 31.97
CA ASN A 88 -14.36 -27.25 31.72
C ASN A 88 -14.10 -26.70 30.32
N CYS A 89 -15.04 -25.93 29.76
CA CYS A 89 -14.91 -25.35 28.42
C CYS A 89 -14.86 -26.38 27.27
N ASP A 90 -15.46 -27.56 27.46
CA ASP A 90 -15.66 -28.56 26.39
C ASP A 90 -17.06 -28.43 25.79
N MET A 91 -17.28 -27.38 25.00
CA MET A 91 -18.49 -27.27 24.17
C MET A 91 -18.19 -27.72 22.75
N ARG A 92 -19.18 -28.34 22.10
CA ARG A 92 -19.01 -28.92 20.76
C ARG A 92 -20.15 -28.54 19.85
N LEU A 93 -19.82 -28.18 18.61
CA LEU A 93 -20.79 -27.90 17.57
C LEU A 93 -20.63 -28.89 16.41
N SER A 94 -21.71 -29.58 16.06
CA SER A 94 -21.83 -30.38 14.83
C SER A 94 -22.92 -29.80 13.92
N LEU A 95 -22.75 -29.98 12.61
CA LEU A 95 -23.75 -29.57 11.62
C LEU A 95 -24.53 -30.80 11.15
N HIS A 96 -25.80 -30.64 10.84
CA HIS A 96 -26.64 -31.70 10.29
C HIS A 96 -27.56 -31.14 9.19
N GLN A 97 -27.97 -31.98 8.25
CA GLN A 97 -28.94 -31.61 7.19
C GLN A 97 -28.56 -30.32 6.47
N VAL A 98 -27.30 -30.21 6.01
CA VAL A 98 -26.82 -29.01 5.32
C VAL A 98 -27.13 -29.11 3.84
N GLU A 99 -27.89 -28.13 3.37
CA GLU A 99 -28.36 -28.00 1.99
C GLU A 99 -27.85 -26.70 1.38
N GLU A 100 -27.35 -26.78 0.15
CA GLU A 100 -26.88 -25.65 -0.63
C GLU A 100 -27.80 -25.44 -1.84
N PHE A 101 -28.22 -24.19 -2.01
CA PHE A 101 -29.08 -23.75 -3.09
C PHE A 101 -28.39 -22.68 -3.92
N GLU A 102 -28.38 -22.89 -5.22
CA GLU A 102 -27.99 -21.88 -6.20
C GLU A 102 -29.21 -21.57 -7.07
N GLN A 103 -29.66 -20.31 -7.11
CA GLN A 103 -30.82 -19.88 -7.90
C GLN A 103 -32.10 -20.74 -7.69
N ASN A 104 -32.34 -21.23 -6.47
CA ASN A 104 -33.46 -22.10 -6.07
C ASN A 104 -33.40 -23.56 -6.58
N GLN A 105 -32.23 -24.06 -6.99
CA GLN A 105 -31.98 -25.49 -7.23
C GLN A 105 -31.03 -26.05 -6.16
N ILE A 106 -31.31 -27.25 -5.66
CA ILE A 106 -30.41 -27.96 -4.72
C ILE A 106 -29.20 -28.43 -5.53
N ASN A 107 -28.02 -27.89 -5.23
CA ASN A 107 -26.80 -28.21 -5.95
C ASN A 107 -26.02 -29.37 -5.33
N ALA A 108 -26.02 -29.50 -4.00
CA ALA A 108 -25.25 -30.51 -3.29
C ALA A 108 -25.86 -30.86 -1.92
N ASN A 109 -25.64 -32.10 -1.48
CA ASN A 109 -25.96 -32.57 -0.13
C ASN A 109 -24.66 -33.05 0.54
N PHE A 110 -24.26 -32.37 1.62
CA PHE A 110 -22.92 -32.50 2.21
C PHE A 110 -22.84 -33.54 3.35
N SER A 111 -23.56 -34.65 3.21
CA SER A 111 -23.78 -35.63 4.29
C SER A 111 -22.50 -36.21 4.94
N HIS A 112 -21.39 -36.30 4.21
CA HIS A 112 -20.15 -36.93 4.69
C HIS A 112 -19.33 -36.10 5.69
N HIS A 113 -19.43 -34.76 5.68
CA HIS A 113 -18.62 -33.86 6.52
C HIS A 113 -19.33 -33.40 7.81
N LEU A 114 -20.58 -33.80 7.98
CA LEU A 114 -21.46 -33.45 9.11
C LEU A 114 -21.09 -34.14 10.43
N ASN A 115 -20.22 -35.16 10.37
CA ASN A 115 -19.86 -36.00 11.53
C ASN A 115 -18.66 -35.48 12.33
N TYR A 116 -17.99 -34.42 11.90
CA TYR A 116 -16.84 -33.85 12.62
C TYR A 116 -17.27 -32.67 13.48
N PRO A 117 -17.34 -32.79 14.83
CA PRO A 117 -17.63 -31.64 15.66
C PRO A 117 -16.43 -30.69 15.73
N ILE A 118 -16.71 -29.39 15.90
CA ILE A 118 -15.70 -28.42 16.35
C ILE A 118 -15.86 -28.23 17.86
N LYS A 119 -14.77 -28.29 18.61
CA LYS A 119 -14.75 -27.97 20.03
C LYS A 119 -14.43 -26.50 20.22
N PHE A 120 -15.08 -25.85 21.18
CA PHE A 120 -14.91 -24.43 21.46
C PHE A 120 -15.08 -24.11 22.94
N CYS A 121 -14.46 -23.02 23.38
CA CYS A 121 -14.57 -22.49 24.73
C CYS A 121 -15.25 -21.12 24.70
N LEU A 122 -16.39 -21.00 25.41
CA LEU A 122 -17.16 -19.79 25.60
C LEU A 122 -17.18 -19.49 27.11
N GLN A 123 -16.59 -18.37 27.50
CA GLN A 123 -16.61 -17.91 28.89
C GLN A 123 -17.12 -16.48 28.95
N ASN A 124 -18.07 -16.21 29.84
CA ASN A 124 -18.70 -14.89 29.98
C ASN A 124 -19.24 -14.34 28.65
N GLY A 125 -19.76 -15.22 27.79
CA GLY A 125 -20.26 -14.88 26.47
C GLY A 125 -19.20 -14.55 25.41
N LYS A 126 -17.91 -14.69 25.71
CA LYS A 126 -16.78 -14.49 24.78
C LYS A 126 -16.15 -15.81 24.35
N LEU A 127 -15.84 -15.95 23.06
CA LEU A 127 -15.11 -17.12 22.54
C LEU A 127 -13.61 -16.96 22.81
N LEU A 128 -13.01 -18.01 23.35
CA LEU A 128 -11.60 -18.03 23.74
C LEU A 128 -10.75 -18.93 22.85
N SER A 129 -11.30 -20.05 22.39
CA SER A 129 -10.56 -21.01 21.56
C SER A 129 -11.49 -21.87 20.70
N PHE A 130 -10.94 -22.33 19.58
CA PHE A 130 -11.49 -23.39 18.75
C PHE A 130 -10.49 -24.54 18.63
N GLU A 131 -11.01 -25.74 18.47
CA GLU A 131 -10.25 -26.96 18.23
C GLU A 131 -11.02 -27.82 17.21
N TYR A 132 -10.40 -28.20 16.10
CA TYR A 132 -11.05 -28.98 15.03
C TYR A 132 -10.19 -30.17 14.59
N LEU A 133 -10.79 -31.16 13.93
CA LEU A 133 -10.09 -32.36 13.45
C LEU A 133 -9.50 -32.11 12.06
N LYS A 134 -8.28 -32.61 11.81
CA LYS A 134 -7.55 -32.40 10.55
C LYS A 134 -8.28 -32.96 9.31
N ASN A 135 -9.13 -33.96 9.50
CA ASN A 135 -9.88 -34.61 8.42
C ASN A 135 -11.18 -33.85 8.05
N ASP A 136 -11.54 -32.81 8.80
CA ASP A 136 -12.68 -31.96 8.48
C ASP A 136 -12.29 -30.95 7.40
N GLU A 137 -13.19 -30.67 6.47
CA GLU A 137 -12.89 -29.74 5.38
C GLU A 137 -12.89 -28.30 5.89
N ILE A 138 -11.93 -27.51 5.41
CA ILE A 138 -11.72 -26.13 5.83
C ILE A 138 -12.95 -25.25 5.62
N PHE A 139 -13.74 -25.49 4.56
CA PHE A 139 -15.01 -24.81 4.36
C PHE A 139 -15.97 -25.02 5.54
N PHE A 140 -16.19 -26.26 5.98
CA PHE A 140 -17.08 -26.57 7.11
C PHE A 140 -16.52 -26.10 8.44
N ILE A 141 -15.20 -26.16 8.64
CA ILE A 141 -14.55 -25.59 9.84
C ILE A 141 -14.86 -24.09 9.94
N ASN A 142 -14.70 -23.35 8.84
CA ASN A 142 -14.99 -21.92 8.78
C ASN A 142 -16.46 -21.60 8.94
N LEU A 143 -17.34 -22.41 8.34
CA LEU A 143 -18.79 -22.28 8.51
C LEU A 143 -19.19 -22.43 9.98
N LYS A 144 -18.67 -23.45 10.67
CA LYS A 144 -18.90 -23.67 12.11
C LYS A 144 -18.37 -22.49 12.95
N LYS A 145 -17.16 -22.00 12.66
CA LYS A 145 -16.59 -20.79 13.31
C LYS A 145 -17.47 -19.57 13.09
N ALA A 146 -17.96 -19.34 11.88
CA ALA A 146 -18.83 -18.21 11.55
C ALA A 146 -20.14 -18.25 12.36
N LEU A 147 -20.78 -19.42 12.47
CA LEU A 147 -21.98 -19.59 13.31
C LEU A 147 -21.70 -19.29 14.79
N LEU A 148 -20.58 -19.81 15.34
CA LEU A 148 -20.20 -19.59 16.73
C LEU A 148 -19.93 -18.11 17.04
N ILE A 149 -19.25 -17.39 16.14
CA ILE A 149 -18.97 -15.96 16.31
C ILE A 149 -20.27 -15.13 16.35
N GLN A 150 -21.30 -15.53 15.60
CA GLN A 150 -22.61 -14.86 15.69
C GLN A 150 -23.39 -15.23 16.96
N LEU A 151 -23.12 -16.39 17.54
CA LEU A 151 -23.62 -16.78 18.87
C LEU A 151 -22.80 -16.17 20.03
N GLN A 152 -21.75 -15.40 19.74
CA GLN A 152 -20.97 -14.70 20.75
C GLN A 152 -21.65 -13.40 21.19
N MET A 153 -21.78 -13.22 22.50
CA MET A 153 -22.31 -12.01 23.11
C MET A 153 -21.53 -11.68 24.39
N SER A 154 -20.51 -10.84 24.27
CA SER A 154 -19.83 -10.26 25.44
C SER A 154 -20.85 -9.46 26.25
N MET A 155 -20.88 -9.59 27.58
CA MET A 155 -21.88 -8.92 28.41
C MET A 155 -21.22 -8.11 29.54
N GLN A 156 -21.67 -6.87 29.72
CA GLN A 156 -21.32 -6.04 30.87
C GLN A 156 -22.48 -5.95 31.86
N ILE A 157 -22.15 -5.68 33.13
CA ILE A 157 -23.04 -5.72 34.30
C ILE A 157 -24.22 -4.73 34.16
N ASN A 158 -24.05 -3.66 33.38
CA ASN A 158 -25.07 -2.65 33.14
C ASN A 158 -25.69 -2.89 31.76
N LYS A 159 -27.02 -3.05 31.69
CA LYS A 159 -27.81 -3.23 30.46
C LYS A 159 -27.86 -1.96 29.60
N GLU A 160 -26.74 -1.26 29.49
CA GLU A 160 -26.55 -0.01 28.78
C GLU A 160 -25.75 -0.25 27.50
N GLN A 161 -25.55 0.80 26.72
CA GLN A 161 -24.67 0.75 25.56
C GLN A 161 -23.21 0.61 26.01
N PHE A 162 -22.46 -0.31 25.41
CA PHE A 162 -21.04 -0.48 25.70
C PHE A 162 -20.23 -0.88 24.46
N TYR A 163 -18.92 -0.70 24.57
CA TYR A 163 -17.93 -1.10 23.56
C TYR A 163 -17.02 -2.17 24.13
N THR A 164 -16.66 -3.14 23.30
CA THR A 164 -15.72 -4.22 23.64
C THR A 164 -14.88 -4.61 22.42
N ILE A 165 -13.88 -5.45 22.63
CA ILE A 165 -13.07 -6.03 21.54
C ILE A 165 -13.40 -7.51 21.43
N GLU A 166 -13.86 -7.90 20.25
CA GLU A 166 -14.22 -9.28 19.91
C GLU A 166 -13.38 -9.78 18.73
N THR A 167 -13.13 -11.09 18.72
CA THR A 167 -12.50 -11.77 17.59
C THR A 167 -13.58 -12.18 16.59
N ASP A 168 -13.37 -11.84 15.33
CA ASP A 168 -14.27 -12.11 14.21
C ASP A 168 -13.47 -12.63 13.00
N HIS A 169 -14.14 -12.93 11.88
CA HIS A 169 -13.52 -13.34 10.63
C HIS A 169 -12.62 -12.26 10.00
N LEU A 170 -12.77 -11.00 10.43
CA LEU A 170 -11.89 -9.88 10.06
C LEU A 170 -10.74 -9.66 11.04
N GLY A 171 -10.63 -10.48 12.10
CA GLY A 171 -9.64 -10.32 13.18
C GLY A 171 -10.24 -9.69 14.44
N SER A 172 -9.40 -9.00 15.22
CA SER A 172 -9.81 -8.33 16.46
C SER A 172 -10.44 -6.97 16.17
N CYS A 173 -11.75 -6.86 16.38
CA CYS A 173 -12.54 -5.69 16.02
C CYS A 173 -13.16 -5.02 17.24
N GLN A 174 -13.27 -3.68 17.22
CA GLN A 174 -14.11 -2.97 18.16
C GLN A 174 -15.58 -3.25 17.82
N THR A 175 -16.35 -3.67 18.83
CA THR A 175 -17.75 -4.04 18.71
C THR A 175 -18.59 -3.24 19.68
N GLU A 176 -19.71 -2.70 19.20
CA GLU A 176 -20.67 -1.93 19.96
C GLU A 176 -21.92 -2.76 20.24
N TYR A 177 -22.41 -2.72 21.48
CA TYR A 177 -23.67 -3.33 21.88
C TYR A 177 -24.64 -2.25 22.34
N THR A 178 -25.86 -2.25 21.80
CA THR A 178 -26.95 -1.34 22.21
C THR A 178 -28.22 -2.13 22.52
N PRO A 179 -28.86 -1.93 23.70
CA PRO A 179 -30.12 -2.60 24.02
C PRO A 179 -31.26 -2.09 23.13
N LYS A 180 -32.04 -3.01 22.55
CA LYS A 180 -33.24 -2.70 21.75
C LYS A 180 -34.51 -2.91 22.56
N SER A 181 -34.61 -4.02 23.28
CA SER A 181 -35.72 -4.32 24.18
C SER A 181 -35.25 -5.15 25.36
N VAL A 182 -35.75 -4.82 26.54
CA VAL A 182 -35.44 -5.55 27.78
C VAL A 182 -36.77 -5.92 28.42
N SER A 183 -37.10 -7.21 28.41
CA SER A 183 -38.25 -7.75 29.15
C SER A 183 -37.77 -8.68 30.26
N THR A 184 -38.69 -9.12 31.12
CA THR A 184 -38.38 -10.11 32.16
C THR A 184 -38.07 -11.49 31.60
N HIS A 185 -38.55 -11.80 30.39
CA HIS A 185 -38.44 -13.13 29.78
C HIS A 185 -37.41 -13.18 28.65
N SER A 186 -37.09 -12.06 28.03
CA SER A 186 -36.14 -11.98 26.92
C SER A 186 -35.48 -10.61 26.84
N VAL A 187 -34.23 -10.58 26.41
CA VAL A 187 -33.48 -9.35 26.15
C VAL A 187 -32.96 -9.37 24.71
N THR A 188 -33.14 -8.24 24.02
CA THR A 188 -32.69 -8.03 22.65
C THR A 188 -31.60 -6.97 22.62
N MET A 189 -30.44 -7.34 22.08
CA MET A 189 -29.28 -6.46 21.90
C MET A 189 -28.99 -6.31 20.41
N ILE A 190 -28.56 -5.12 19.99
CA ILE A 190 -28.01 -4.88 18.67
C ILE A 190 -26.49 -4.82 18.81
N LYS A 191 -25.80 -5.72 18.10
CA LYS A 191 -24.34 -5.80 17.98
C LYS A 191 -23.94 -5.13 16.66
N LYS A 192 -23.05 -4.13 16.70
CA LYS A 192 -22.53 -3.43 15.52
C LYS A 192 -21.01 -3.54 15.43
N ARG A 193 -20.51 -3.70 14.22
CA ARG A 193 -19.07 -3.79 13.91
C ARG A 193 -18.75 -3.04 12.62
N ASN A 194 -17.64 -2.31 12.62
CA ASN A 194 -17.11 -1.62 11.45
C ASN A 194 -15.67 -2.07 11.19
N SER A 195 -15.38 -2.52 9.97
CA SER A 195 -14.07 -3.05 9.57
C SER A 195 -12.92 -2.05 9.73
N THR A 196 -13.21 -0.74 9.72
CA THR A 196 -12.19 0.31 9.90
C THR A 196 -11.58 0.36 11.31
N THR A 197 -12.24 -0.26 12.28
CA THR A 197 -11.82 -0.29 13.69
C THR A 197 -11.14 -1.62 14.07
N CYS A 198 -11.03 -2.56 13.13
CA CYS A 198 -10.32 -3.80 13.34
C CYS A 198 -8.81 -3.56 13.30
N ARG A 199 -8.08 -4.10 14.27
CA ARG A 199 -6.62 -4.05 14.27
C ARG A 199 -6.09 -5.21 13.42
N ASP A 200 -5.33 -4.87 12.39
CA ASP A 200 -4.62 -5.77 11.48
C ASP A 200 -3.44 -6.49 12.15
N ASP A 201 -3.65 -7.12 13.32
CA ASP A 201 -2.74 -8.21 13.73
C ASP A 201 -3.05 -9.49 12.93
N TYR A 202 -4.18 -9.49 12.21
CA TYR A 202 -4.67 -10.58 11.38
C TYR A 202 -4.66 -10.17 9.91
N GLU A 203 -3.79 -10.82 9.14
CA GLU A 203 -3.88 -10.84 7.69
C GLU A 203 -5.21 -11.51 7.33
N THR A 204 -6.25 -10.73 7.06
CA THR A 204 -7.51 -11.24 6.53
C THR A 204 -7.25 -12.20 5.36
N ALA A 205 -8.06 -13.25 5.21
CA ALA A 205 -7.97 -14.18 4.09
C ALA A 205 -7.98 -13.46 2.71
N SER A 206 -8.63 -12.29 2.63
CA SER A 206 -8.60 -11.39 1.47
C SER A 206 -7.26 -10.73 1.18
N ASN A 207 -6.32 -10.77 2.13
CA ASN A 207 -4.93 -10.30 2.00
C ASN A 207 -3.95 -11.48 1.79
N LYS A 208 -4.39 -12.73 1.95
CA LYS A 208 -3.53 -13.92 1.77
C LYS A 208 -3.79 -14.67 0.44
N TYR A 209 -5.03 -14.62 -0.09
CA TYR A 209 -5.42 -15.29 -1.35
C TYR A 209 -5.67 -14.32 -2.49
N TYR A 210 -6.27 -13.17 -2.23
CA TYR A 210 -5.98 -12.00 -3.04
C TYR A 210 -4.76 -11.40 -2.37
N LEU A 211 -3.63 -11.30 -3.08
CA LEU A 211 -2.57 -10.43 -2.59
C LEU A 211 -3.22 -9.10 -2.18
N PRO A 212 -2.81 -8.47 -1.08
CA PRO A 212 -2.99 -7.05 -0.96
C PRO A 212 -2.06 -6.47 -2.02
N LEU A 213 -2.54 -6.36 -3.25
CA LEU A 213 -2.16 -5.30 -4.17
C LEU A 213 -2.45 -3.93 -3.51
N SER A 214 -3.07 -3.89 -2.31
CA SER A 214 -3.14 -2.74 -1.42
C SER A 214 -1.84 -2.42 -0.68
N LYS A 215 -0.75 -3.17 -0.85
CA LYS A 215 0.55 -2.83 -0.27
C LYS A 215 1.75 -3.02 -1.24
N GLN A 216 1.65 -3.73 -2.35
CA GLN A 216 2.70 -3.71 -3.39
C GLN A 216 2.71 -2.38 -4.17
N GLN A 217 3.54 -1.43 -3.74
CA GLN A 217 3.96 -0.32 -4.60
C GLN A 217 5.27 -0.72 -5.26
N SER A 218 5.20 -1.09 -6.55
CA SER A 218 6.14 -0.65 -7.59
C SER A 218 5.84 -1.41 -8.88
N THR A 219 4.99 -0.78 -9.69
CA THR A 219 4.83 -0.81 -11.16
C THR A 219 3.33 -0.66 -11.45
N VAL A 220 3.02 -0.03 -12.57
CA VAL A 220 1.76 0.62 -12.98
C VAL A 220 0.51 -0.31 -13.00
N ASN A 221 0.58 -1.56 -12.50
CA ASN A 221 -0.49 -2.55 -12.65
C ASN A 221 -1.01 -3.22 -11.37
N THR A 222 -0.53 -2.87 -10.16
CA THR A 222 -1.04 -3.50 -8.92
C THR A 222 -2.26 -2.77 -8.36
N ARG A 223 -3.45 -3.18 -8.83
CA ARG A 223 -4.74 -2.57 -8.48
C ARG A 223 -5.07 -2.72 -6.99
N SER A 224 -4.99 -1.65 -6.22
CA SER A 224 -5.31 -1.66 -4.79
C SER A 224 -6.79 -2.04 -4.55
N LEU A 225 -7.02 -3.06 -3.72
CA LEU A 225 -8.34 -3.46 -3.25
C LEU A 225 -8.61 -2.81 -1.89
N TYR A 226 -9.73 -2.10 -1.78
CA TYR A 226 -10.23 -1.58 -0.50
C TYR A 226 -11.44 -2.39 -0.08
N LEU A 227 -11.37 -3.01 1.10
CA LEU A 227 -12.49 -3.70 1.74
C LEU A 227 -13.08 -2.80 2.83
N HIS A 228 -14.35 -2.44 2.69
CA HIS A 228 -15.13 -1.84 3.76
C HIS A 228 -16.28 -2.77 4.11
N SER A 229 -16.34 -3.24 5.36
CA SER A 229 -17.41 -4.12 5.83
C SER A 229 -18.06 -3.54 7.09
N ASN A 230 -19.38 -3.44 7.07
CA ASN A 230 -20.19 -3.09 8.22
C ASN A 230 -21.16 -4.23 8.52
N SER A 231 -21.21 -4.66 9.78
CA SER A 231 -22.10 -5.72 10.25
C SER A 231 -23.00 -5.22 11.37
N ILE A 232 -24.28 -5.56 11.29
CA ILE A 232 -25.31 -5.27 12.28
C ILE A 232 -26.07 -6.56 12.57
N CYS A 233 -26.07 -6.97 13.83
CA CYS A 233 -26.74 -8.18 14.30
C CYS A 233 -27.73 -7.86 15.42
N GLU A 234 -28.93 -8.41 15.33
CA GLU A 234 -29.93 -8.42 16.40
C GLU A 234 -29.88 -9.78 17.11
N LEU A 235 -29.56 -9.77 18.39
CA LEU A 235 -29.35 -10.93 19.25
C LEU A 235 -30.43 -10.95 20.33
N THR A 236 -31.13 -12.07 20.47
CA THR A 236 -32.22 -12.25 21.44
C THR A 236 -31.88 -13.41 22.36
N TYR A 237 -31.80 -13.18 23.67
CA TYR A 237 -31.41 -14.23 24.63
C TYR A 237 -32.35 -14.29 25.83
N LEU A 238 -32.38 -15.48 26.45
CA LEU A 238 -33.06 -15.70 27.72
C LEU A 238 -32.13 -15.29 28.88
N PRO A 239 -32.60 -14.54 29.89
CA PRO A 239 -31.79 -14.26 31.07
C PRO A 239 -31.32 -15.57 31.73
N ASN A 240 -30.00 -15.74 31.92
CA ASN A 240 -29.36 -16.99 32.37
C ASN A 240 -29.55 -18.21 31.45
N GLY A 241 -29.78 -17.97 30.15
CA GLY A 241 -29.98 -19.03 29.16
C GLY A 241 -29.22 -18.75 27.86
N PRO A 242 -29.43 -19.61 26.86
CA PRO A 242 -28.80 -19.45 25.55
C PRO A 242 -29.39 -18.28 24.76
N ILE A 243 -28.72 -17.94 23.67
CA ILE A 243 -29.29 -17.10 22.62
C ILE A 243 -30.39 -17.90 21.91
N THR A 244 -31.53 -17.27 21.69
CA THR A 244 -32.70 -17.88 21.05
C THR A 244 -32.83 -17.53 19.58
N ASN A 245 -32.48 -16.29 19.21
CA ASN A 245 -32.55 -15.83 17.82
C ASN A 245 -31.42 -14.82 17.54
N VAL A 246 -30.78 -14.99 16.40
CA VAL A 246 -29.78 -14.10 15.82
C VAL A 246 -30.20 -13.74 14.40
N SER A 247 -30.26 -12.45 14.10
CA SER A 247 -30.43 -11.94 12.73
C SER A 247 -29.34 -10.94 12.41
N CYS A 248 -28.46 -11.27 11.48
CA CYS A 248 -27.34 -10.44 11.07
C CYS A 248 -27.46 -10.00 9.63
N HIS A 249 -27.04 -8.76 9.36
CA HIS A 249 -26.81 -8.23 8.04
C HIS A 249 -25.42 -7.62 7.98
N GLU A 250 -24.61 -8.12 7.06
CA GLU A 250 -23.28 -7.61 6.77
C GLU A 250 -23.20 -7.12 5.33
N ASN A 251 -22.77 -5.88 5.15
CA ASN A 251 -22.51 -5.29 3.85
C ASN A 251 -21.00 -5.07 3.70
N SER A 252 -20.41 -5.78 2.74
CA SER A 252 -19.00 -5.71 2.38
C SER A 252 -18.83 -5.16 0.97
N ILE A 253 -18.12 -4.04 0.84
CA ILE A 253 -17.81 -3.40 -0.42
C ILE A 253 -16.32 -3.60 -0.71
N ILE A 254 -16.03 -4.25 -1.83
CA ILE A 254 -14.68 -4.40 -2.39
C ILE A 254 -14.56 -3.46 -3.58
N GLN A 255 -13.65 -2.49 -3.47
CA GLN A 255 -13.40 -1.51 -4.53
C GLN A 255 -12.01 -1.72 -5.12
N GLN A 256 -11.95 -1.93 -6.43
CA GLN A 256 -10.72 -2.03 -7.18
C GLN A 256 -10.40 -0.68 -7.84
N TYR A 257 -9.22 -0.15 -7.56
CA TYR A 257 -8.77 1.14 -8.05
C TYR A 257 -7.75 1.01 -9.20
N TRP A 258 -7.93 1.73 -10.31
CA TRP A 258 -6.93 1.78 -11.41
C TRP A 258 -5.68 2.57 -10.99
N PHE A 259 -5.94 3.59 -10.20
CA PHE A 259 -5.03 4.52 -9.55
C PHE A 259 -5.76 4.98 -8.27
N THR A 260 -5.12 5.63 -7.30
CA THR A 260 -5.75 6.02 -6.01
C THR A 260 -7.05 6.85 -6.10
N LEU A 261 -7.48 7.20 -7.30
CA LEU A 261 -8.55 8.12 -7.64
C LEU A 261 -9.82 7.45 -8.19
N PHE A 262 -9.70 6.30 -8.88
CA PHE A 262 -10.78 5.81 -9.74
C PHE A 262 -11.16 4.36 -9.42
N PRO A 263 -12.30 4.10 -8.76
CA PRO A 263 -12.83 2.76 -8.64
C PRO A 263 -13.29 2.30 -10.04
N ILE A 264 -12.71 1.21 -10.53
CA ILE A 264 -13.09 0.60 -11.82
C ILE A 264 -14.21 -0.42 -11.60
N LYS A 265 -14.09 -1.20 -10.52
CA LYS A 265 -15.03 -2.26 -10.17
C LYS A 265 -15.39 -2.14 -8.71
N THR A 266 -16.68 -2.19 -8.46
CA THR A 266 -17.25 -2.22 -7.12
C THR A 266 -18.05 -3.50 -6.99
N LEU A 267 -17.54 -4.40 -6.17
CA LEU A 267 -18.22 -5.64 -5.79
C LEU A 267 -18.84 -5.41 -4.43
N THR A 268 -20.16 -5.55 -4.35
CA THR A 268 -20.89 -5.44 -3.10
C THR A 268 -21.43 -6.81 -2.74
N PHE A 269 -21.08 -7.25 -1.54
CA PHE A 269 -21.54 -8.49 -0.93
C PHE A 269 -22.45 -8.15 0.25
N ASN A 270 -23.72 -8.53 0.16
CA ASN A 270 -24.62 -8.52 1.30
C ASN A 270 -24.75 -9.95 1.82
N VAL A 271 -24.45 -10.15 3.10
CA VAL A 271 -24.61 -11.43 3.77
C VAL A 271 -25.68 -11.29 4.84
N TYR A 272 -26.73 -12.09 4.73
CA TYR A 272 -27.79 -12.20 5.72
C TYR A 272 -27.66 -13.54 6.43
N MET A 273 -27.59 -13.52 7.76
CA MET A 273 -27.54 -14.74 8.57
C MET A 273 -28.70 -14.76 9.55
N GLN A 274 -29.35 -15.92 9.67
CA GLN A 274 -30.39 -16.19 10.66
C GLN A 274 -30.03 -17.45 11.42
N ILE A 275 -30.12 -17.41 12.75
CA ILE A 275 -29.88 -18.57 13.63
C ILE A 275 -30.99 -18.59 14.68
N ASN A 276 -31.76 -19.68 14.73
CA ASN A 276 -32.91 -19.83 15.63
C ASN A 276 -32.77 -21.10 16.46
N LEU A 277 -32.90 -21.00 17.77
CA LEU A 277 -33.01 -22.15 18.67
C LEU A 277 -34.37 -22.82 18.46
N ILE A 278 -34.37 -24.11 18.12
CA ILE A 278 -35.60 -24.89 17.93
C ILE A 278 -35.83 -25.82 19.11
N GLU A 279 -34.77 -26.43 19.63
CA GLU A 279 -34.90 -27.51 20.60
C GLU A 279 -33.80 -27.45 21.65
N GLN A 280 -34.18 -27.82 22.87
CA GLN A 280 -33.27 -27.99 24.00
C GLN A 280 -33.61 -29.30 24.71
N MET A 281 -32.63 -30.21 24.80
CA MET A 281 -32.80 -31.53 25.43
C MET A 281 -31.66 -31.83 26.40
N ASN A 282 -31.92 -32.71 27.37
CA ASN A 282 -30.85 -33.25 28.21
C ASN A 282 -29.98 -34.21 27.39
N TYR A 283 -28.67 -34.08 27.50
CA TYR A 283 -27.69 -34.91 26.80
C TYR A 283 -27.03 -35.86 27.81
N THR A 284 -27.15 -37.16 27.56
CA THR A 284 -26.72 -38.21 28.50
C THR A 284 -25.52 -39.03 28.01
N ASP A 285 -25.05 -38.78 26.79
CA ASP A 285 -23.97 -39.58 26.21
C ASP A 285 -22.58 -39.09 26.67
N GLU A 286 -21.61 -40.02 26.66
CA GLU A 286 -20.24 -39.70 27.04
C GLU A 286 -19.58 -38.75 26.02
N ILE A 287 -18.98 -37.68 26.55
CA ILE A 287 -18.22 -36.71 25.76
C ILE A 287 -16.89 -37.36 25.33
N ILE A 288 -16.82 -37.87 24.10
CA ILE A 288 -15.65 -38.57 23.54
C ILE A 288 -14.39 -37.69 23.64
N GLN A 289 -13.22 -38.24 23.93
CA GLN A 289 -11.97 -37.46 23.99
C GLN A 289 -11.65 -36.80 22.63
N PHE A 290 -11.46 -35.47 22.62
CA PHE A 290 -11.24 -34.69 21.41
C PHE A 290 -9.79 -34.18 21.39
N ASN A 291 -8.99 -34.67 20.44
CA ASN A 291 -7.62 -34.22 20.20
C ASN A 291 -7.54 -33.64 18.80
N GLY A 292 -7.67 -32.32 18.70
CA GLY A 292 -7.67 -31.57 17.44
C GLY A 292 -6.58 -30.51 17.38
N ILE A 293 -6.61 -29.76 16.27
CA ILE A 293 -5.73 -28.62 16.04
C ILE A 293 -6.41 -27.39 16.66
N SER A 294 -5.73 -26.74 17.60
CA SER A 294 -6.24 -25.51 18.22
C SER A 294 -5.76 -24.26 17.47
N LYS A 295 -6.70 -23.57 16.81
CA LYS A 295 -6.47 -22.30 16.11
C LYS A 295 -7.71 -21.43 16.11
N MET A 296 -7.55 -20.17 16.54
CA MET A 296 -8.63 -19.20 16.59
C MET A 296 -9.04 -18.71 15.19
N ASP A 297 -8.06 -18.57 14.30
CA ASP A 297 -8.23 -17.90 13.00
C ASP A 297 -9.07 -18.71 12.03
N PHE A 298 -9.69 -18.04 11.07
CA PHE A 298 -10.31 -18.72 9.94
C PHE A 298 -9.23 -19.47 9.16
N GLU A 299 -9.54 -20.74 8.91
CA GLU A 299 -8.69 -21.65 8.17
C GLU A 299 -8.71 -21.26 6.70
N LEU A 300 -7.61 -21.54 6.02
CA LEU A 300 -7.46 -21.25 4.62
C LEU A 300 -7.20 -22.57 3.92
N PRO A 301 -7.94 -22.92 2.84
CA PRO A 301 -7.80 -24.21 2.17
C PRO A 301 -6.33 -24.56 2.00
N ASP A 302 -5.92 -25.75 2.46
CA ASP A 302 -4.51 -26.10 2.44
C ASP A 302 -4.07 -26.02 0.99
N LYS A 303 -3.15 -25.09 0.79
CA LYS A 303 -2.46 -24.83 -0.44
C LYS A 303 -2.11 -26.18 -1.10
N ASN A 304 -1.60 -27.14 -0.33
CA ASN A 304 -1.13 -28.45 -0.81
C ASN A 304 -2.19 -29.40 -1.38
N GLU A 305 -3.45 -29.33 -0.95
CA GLU A 305 -4.50 -30.26 -1.42
C GLU A 305 -5.06 -29.87 -2.80
N LEU A 306 -4.96 -28.59 -3.18
CA LEU A 306 -5.21 -28.14 -4.55
C LEU A 306 -4.03 -28.44 -5.51
N TYR A 307 -2.85 -28.83 -5.02
CA TYR A 307 -1.60 -28.75 -5.80
C TYR A 307 -1.26 -29.93 -6.70
N THR A 308 -1.63 -31.16 -6.35
CA THR A 308 -1.24 -32.36 -7.11
C THR A 308 -2.09 -32.59 -8.36
N SER A 309 -3.37 -32.21 -8.34
CA SER A 309 -4.21 -32.20 -9.55
C SER A 309 -3.83 -31.06 -10.49
N THR A 310 -3.49 -29.89 -9.94
CA THR A 310 -3.28 -28.67 -10.73
C THR A 310 -2.00 -28.66 -11.56
N ILE A 311 -0.89 -29.27 -11.11
CA ILE A 311 0.35 -29.34 -11.95
C ILE A 311 0.16 -30.27 -13.15
N ASN A 312 -0.46 -31.43 -12.94
CA ASN A 312 -0.74 -32.37 -14.02
C ASN A 312 -1.82 -31.85 -14.97
N ASN A 313 -2.83 -31.13 -14.46
CA ASN A 313 -3.86 -30.48 -15.27
C ASN A 313 -3.33 -29.25 -16.01
N LEU A 314 -2.50 -28.41 -15.38
CA LEU A 314 -1.82 -27.29 -16.02
C LEU A 314 -1.07 -27.72 -17.28
N LEU A 315 -0.41 -28.88 -17.22
CA LEU A 315 0.41 -29.40 -18.32
C LEU A 315 -0.43 -30.17 -19.36
N LYS A 316 -1.39 -30.99 -18.94
CA LYS A 316 -2.20 -31.85 -19.83
C LYS A 316 -3.40 -31.13 -20.46
N GLU A 317 -4.12 -30.28 -19.73
CA GLU A 317 -5.32 -29.61 -20.24
C GLU A 317 -4.98 -28.45 -21.20
N ASN A 318 -3.81 -27.83 -21.05
CA ASN A 318 -3.47 -26.61 -21.77
C ASN A 318 -2.63 -26.82 -23.04
N ASN A 319 -2.38 -28.07 -23.43
CA ASN A 319 -1.80 -28.40 -24.74
C ASN A 319 -0.54 -27.55 -25.05
N ILE A 320 0.36 -27.41 -24.07
CA ILE A 320 1.47 -26.42 -24.07
C ILE A 320 2.51 -26.69 -25.18
N GLU A 321 2.48 -27.87 -25.79
CA GLU A 321 3.25 -28.18 -27.00
C GLU A 321 2.74 -27.43 -28.25
N ASN A 322 1.54 -26.83 -28.18
CA ASN A 322 0.93 -26.10 -29.28
C ASN A 322 1.20 -24.58 -29.21
N VAL A 323 2.15 -24.12 -30.03
CA VAL A 323 2.51 -22.71 -30.21
C VAL A 323 1.28 -21.83 -30.55
N THR A 324 0.32 -22.33 -31.33
CA THR A 324 -0.89 -21.55 -31.67
C THR A 324 -1.77 -21.29 -30.45
N TYR A 325 -1.84 -22.24 -29.50
CA TYR A 325 -2.54 -22.04 -28.24
C TYR A 325 -1.82 -21.00 -27.37
N ILE A 326 -0.48 -21.06 -27.28
CA ILE A 326 0.31 -20.08 -26.54
C ILE A 326 0.11 -18.67 -27.09
N ASN A 327 0.13 -18.49 -28.42
CA ASN A 327 -0.13 -17.20 -29.05
C ASN A 327 -1.56 -16.70 -28.79
N LEU A 328 -2.56 -17.60 -28.72
CA LEU A 328 -3.93 -17.24 -28.33
C LEU A 328 -4.02 -16.80 -26.86
N VAL A 329 -3.24 -17.42 -25.96
CA VAL A 329 -3.19 -17.06 -24.54
C VAL A 329 -2.49 -15.72 -24.32
N ILE A 330 -1.34 -15.48 -24.96
CA ILE A 330 -0.60 -14.21 -24.87
C ILE A 330 -1.47 -13.03 -25.32
N ASN A 331 -2.27 -13.23 -26.37
CA ASN A 331 -3.16 -12.19 -26.90
C ASN A 331 -4.49 -12.07 -26.13
N SER A 332 -4.70 -12.87 -25.08
CA SER A 332 -5.92 -12.87 -24.27
C SER A 332 -5.58 -12.55 -22.80
N PRO A 333 -5.79 -11.30 -22.35
CA PRO A 333 -5.43 -10.87 -21.00
C PRO A 333 -6.00 -11.76 -19.89
N ASP A 334 -7.25 -12.22 -20.02
CA ASP A 334 -7.90 -13.07 -19.01
C ASP A 334 -7.28 -14.46 -18.91
N LYS A 335 -6.88 -15.04 -20.05
CA LYS A 335 -6.18 -16.34 -20.08
C LYS A 335 -4.76 -16.19 -19.55
N PHE A 336 -4.07 -15.11 -19.88
CA PHE A 336 -2.74 -14.83 -19.35
C PHE A 336 -2.76 -14.66 -17.82
N ASP A 337 -3.74 -13.91 -17.29
CA ASP A 337 -3.96 -13.74 -15.84
C ASP A 337 -4.26 -15.07 -15.15
N TYR A 338 -5.01 -15.97 -15.78
CA TYR A 338 -5.22 -17.32 -15.28
C TYR A 338 -3.89 -18.07 -15.08
N PHE A 339 -2.98 -18.05 -16.07
CA PHE A 339 -1.67 -18.68 -15.92
C PHE A 339 -0.82 -18.08 -14.81
N ILE A 340 -0.80 -16.75 -14.68
CA ILE A 340 -0.10 -16.07 -13.58
C ILE A 340 -0.63 -16.57 -12.23
N LYS A 341 -1.96 -16.63 -12.06
CA LYS A 341 -2.59 -17.15 -10.84
C LYS A 341 -2.17 -18.57 -10.54
N GLN A 342 -2.16 -19.45 -11.54
CA GLN A 342 -1.73 -20.84 -11.33
C GLN A 342 -0.25 -20.92 -10.91
N PHE A 343 0.62 -20.11 -11.51
CA PHE A 343 2.04 -20.09 -11.16
C PHE A 343 2.33 -19.47 -9.78
N GLN A 344 1.50 -18.55 -9.30
CA GLN A 344 1.60 -17.98 -7.94
C GLN A 344 1.45 -19.04 -6.84
N PHE A 345 0.85 -20.18 -7.15
CA PHE A 345 0.71 -21.29 -6.22
C PHE A 345 1.90 -22.27 -6.22
N LEU A 346 2.83 -22.14 -7.17
CA LEU A 346 3.94 -23.08 -7.31
C LEU A 346 5.06 -22.83 -6.29
N THR A 347 5.62 -23.92 -5.76
CA THR A 347 6.83 -23.88 -4.92
C THR A 347 8.07 -23.79 -5.81
N TYR A 348 9.22 -23.47 -5.19
CA TYR A 348 10.50 -23.47 -5.88
C TYR A 348 10.80 -24.80 -6.61
N GLU A 349 10.51 -25.94 -5.97
CA GLU A 349 10.72 -27.27 -6.57
C GLU A 349 9.76 -27.55 -7.73
N HIS A 350 8.48 -27.16 -7.58
CA HIS A 350 7.50 -27.27 -8.67
C HIS A 350 7.91 -26.44 -9.89
N LEU A 351 8.42 -25.22 -9.68
CA LEU A 351 8.90 -24.36 -10.76
C LEU A 351 10.09 -24.96 -11.51
N ILE A 352 11.03 -25.60 -10.80
CA ILE A 352 12.13 -26.33 -11.44
C ILE A 352 11.60 -27.47 -12.32
N ASN A 353 10.64 -28.24 -11.82
CA ASN A 353 10.05 -29.35 -12.58
C ASN A 353 9.34 -28.83 -13.84
N VAL A 354 8.51 -27.79 -13.71
CA VAL A 354 7.83 -27.16 -14.85
C VAL A 354 8.84 -26.64 -15.87
N TYR A 355 9.88 -25.93 -15.42
CA TYR A 355 10.93 -25.43 -16.30
C TYR A 355 11.67 -26.54 -17.05
N ASN A 356 12.06 -27.61 -16.34
CA ASN A 356 12.79 -28.73 -16.95
C ASN A 356 11.95 -29.45 -18.00
N LEU A 357 10.66 -29.62 -17.74
CA LEU A 357 9.73 -30.18 -18.72
C LEU A 357 9.65 -29.28 -19.95
N TRP A 358 9.41 -27.98 -19.77
CA TRP A 358 9.32 -27.04 -20.89
C TRP A 358 10.61 -27.03 -21.70
N LYS A 359 11.77 -27.06 -21.05
CA LYS A 359 13.09 -27.15 -21.70
C LYS A 359 13.26 -28.45 -22.50
N GLN A 360 12.78 -29.58 -22.01
CA GLN A 360 12.87 -30.88 -22.70
C GLN A 360 11.98 -30.94 -23.95
N HIS A 361 10.79 -30.33 -23.91
CA HIS A 361 9.91 -30.22 -25.07
C HIS A 361 10.38 -29.16 -26.09
N ASN A 362 11.34 -28.31 -25.72
CA ASN A 362 11.75 -27.13 -26.49
C ASN A 362 12.70 -27.38 -27.67
N ASN A 363 12.69 -28.58 -28.26
CA ASN A 363 13.54 -28.85 -29.42
C ASN A 363 13.17 -28.03 -30.68
N LYS A 364 12.14 -27.15 -30.66
CA LYS A 364 11.73 -26.41 -31.88
C LYS A 364 11.30 -24.92 -31.80
N THR A 365 11.01 -24.23 -30.68
CA THR A 365 10.68 -22.78 -30.75
C THR A 365 11.10 -21.93 -29.54
N ASN A 366 11.65 -20.74 -29.80
CA ASN A 366 11.97 -19.71 -28.79
C ASN A 366 10.72 -19.14 -28.10
N GLU A 367 9.54 -19.33 -28.70
CA GLU A 367 8.27 -18.73 -28.28
C GLU A 367 7.74 -19.32 -26.96
N ILE A 368 7.84 -20.63 -26.78
CA ILE A 368 7.40 -21.32 -25.54
C ILE A 368 8.20 -20.82 -24.34
N MET A 369 9.53 -20.71 -24.50
CA MET A 369 10.38 -20.15 -23.46
C MET A 369 10.07 -18.68 -23.20
N SER A 370 9.85 -17.88 -24.24
CA SER A 370 9.45 -16.47 -24.06
C SER A 370 8.14 -16.33 -23.26
N PHE A 371 7.19 -17.24 -23.47
CA PHE A 371 5.95 -17.28 -22.71
C PHE A 371 6.17 -17.61 -21.23
N PHE A 372 7.03 -18.60 -20.93
CA PHE A 372 7.43 -18.90 -19.55
C PHE A 372 8.09 -17.69 -18.89
N GLU A 373 9.01 -17.03 -19.59
CA GLU A 373 9.71 -15.85 -19.10
C GLU A 373 8.74 -14.71 -18.78
N ASN A 374 7.74 -14.48 -19.64
CA ASN A 374 6.71 -13.48 -19.40
C ASN A 374 5.82 -13.84 -18.20
N ILE A 375 5.43 -15.10 -18.03
CA ILE A 375 4.63 -15.51 -16.87
C ILE A 375 5.43 -15.37 -15.58
N ILE A 376 6.65 -15.92 -15.52
CA ILE A 376 7.40 -16.01 -14.27
C ILE A 376 7.80 -14.63 -13.72
N THR A 377 7.98 -13.65 -14.60
CA THR A 377 8.25 -12.25 -14.24
C THR A 377 7.02 -11.54 -13.65
N GLU A 378 5.81 -11.92 -14.08
CA GLU A 378 4.55 -11.37 -13.55
C GLU A 378 4.07 -12.06 -12.26
N VAL A 379 4.52 -13.29 -11.98
CA VAL A 379 4.09 -14.08 -10.81
C VAL A 379 4.49 -13.46 -9.48
N GLN A 380 5.72 -12.96 -9.38
CA GLN A 380 6.21 -12.15 -8.25
C GLN A 380 5.95 -12.73 -6.84
N THR A 381 6.17 -14.03 -6.66
CA THR A 381 6.16 -14.69 -5.35
C THR A 381 7.58 -14.93 -4.83
N GLU A 382 7.75 -15.20 -3.52
CA GLU A 382 9.07 -15.58 -2.98
C GLU A 382 9.65 -16.80 -3.70
N SER A 383 8.81 -17.80 -4.00
CA SER A 383 9.21 -19.01 -4.75
C SER A 383 9.67 -18.67 -6.17
N SER A 384 8.92 -17.84 -6.90
CA SER A 384 9.27 -17.47 -8.28
C SER A 384 10.52 -16.61 -8.34
N MET A 385 10.69 -15.67 -7.41
CA MET A 385 11.88 -14.83 -7.33
C MET A 385 13.12 -15.65 -6.93
N LYS A 386 12.98 -16.57 -5.97
CA LYS A 386 14.05 -17.51 -5.61
C LYS A 386 14.44 -18.38 -6.82
N PHE A 387 13.47 -18.80 -7.62
CA PHE A 387 13.70 -19.50 -8.88
C PHE A 387 14.48 -18.65 -9.87
N ILE A 388 14.05 -17.40 -10.14
CA ILE A 388 14.75 -16.48 -11.05
C ILE A 388 16.20 -16.23 -10.60
N ILE A 389 16.40 -15.93 -9.33
CA ILE A 389 17.73 -15.64 -8.76
C ILE A 389 18.66 -16.84 -8.96
N ASN A 390 18.28 -18.02 -8.51
CA ASN A 390 19.17 -19.17 -8.55
C ASN A 390 19.34 -19.72 -9.97
N HIS A 391 18.28 -19.74 -10.78
CA HIS A 391 18.29 -20.44 -12.06
C HIS A 391 18.71 -19.57 -13.24
N PHE A 392 18.32 -18.29 -13.27
CA PHE A 392 18.60 -17.41 -14.41
C PHE A 392 19.72 -16.40 -14.15
N ILE A 393 19.91 -15.98 -12.89
CA ILE A 393 20.96 -15.01 -12.55
C ILE A 393 22.25 -15.74 -12.15
N LEU A 394 22.22 -16.53 -11.08
CA LEU A 394 23.43 -17.14 -10.51
C LEU A 394 24.04 -18.24 -11.40
N ASN A 395 23.21 -19.00 -12.12
CA ASN A 395 23.67 -20.06 -13.02
C ASN A 395 24.03 -19.57 -14.44
N SER A 396 23.75 -18.31 -14.78
CA SER A 396 24.08 -17.77 -16.10
C SER A 396 25.57 -17.43 -16.19
N THR A 397 26.16 -17.73 -17.34
CA THR A 397 27.55 -17.36 -17.68
C THR A 397 27.63 -16.02 -18.43
N SER A 398 26.49 -15.46 -18.85
CA SER A 398 26.37 -14.26 -19.67
C SER A 398 25.91 -13.08 -18.81
N LEU A 399 26.71 -12.01 -18.75
CA LEU A 399 26.33 -10.78 -18.04
C LEU A 399 25.04 -10.18 -18.62
N PHE A 400 24.84 -10.25 -19.93
CA PHE A 400 23.62 -9.74 -20.57
C PHE A 400 22.36 -10.43 -20.02
N ASP A 401 22.38 -11.76 -19.92
CA ASP A 401 21.25 -12.52 -19.41
C ASP A 401 21.04 -12.27 -17.91
N GLN A 402 22.12 -12.17 -17.14
CA GLN A 402 22.04 -11.79 -15.72
C GLN A 402 21.35 -10.44 -15.55
N VAL A 403 21.76 -9.42 -16.32
CA VAL A 403 21.19 -8.07 -16.25
C VAL A 403 19.74 -8.04 -16.72
N LYS A 404 19.38 -8.79 -17.78
CA LYS A 404 17.99 -8.95 -18.23
C LYS A 404 17.09 -9.40 -17.09
N TRP A 405 17.50 -10.43 -16.34
CA TRP A 405 16.73 -10.99 -15.24
C TRP A 405 16.77 -10.14 -13.97
N ILE A 406 17.87 -9.46 -13.67
CA ILE A 406 17.92 -8.50 -12.57
C ILE A 406 16.89 -7.38 -12.77
N ASN A 407 16.76 -6.88 -14.00
CA ASN A 407 15.81 -5.81 -14.34
C ASN A 407 14.34 -6.26 -14.32
N SER A 408 14.06 -7.58 -14.33
CA SER A 408 12.70 -8.12 -14.22
C SER A 408 12.30 -8.52 -12.80
N LEU A 409 13.23 -8.44 -11.83
CA LEU A 409 12.90 -8.68 -10.42
C LEU A 409 11.97 -7.59 -9.90
N SER A 410 10.92 -8.00 -9.20
CA SER A 410 9.99 -7.10 -8.52
C SER A 410 10.31 -7.00 -7.04
N LEU A 411 9.86 -5.91 -6.41
CA LEU A 411 10.10 -5.65 -4.99
C LEU A 411 9.00 -6.28 -4.13
N LEU A 412 9.37 -7.24 -3.28
CA LEU A 412 8.46 -7.85 -2.32
C LEU A 412 8.33 -6.97 -1.08
N LYS A 413 7.11 -6.49 -0.80
CA LYS A 413 6.88 -5.62 0.35
C LYS A 413 7.07 -6.32 1.70
N LYS A 414 6.62 -7.57 1.82
CA LYS A 414 6.69 -8.37 3.05
C LYS A 414 7.59 -9.60 2.84
N ALA A 415 8.83 -9.36 2.44
CA ALA A 415 9.82 -10.43 2.38
C ALA A 415 10.05 -11.04 3.76
N ASN A 416 10.17 -12.37 3.85
CA ASN A 416 10.70 -13.01 5.06
C ASN A 416 12.24 -13.03 5.08
N ILE A 417 12.81 -13.36 6.24
CA ILE A 417 14.27 -13.37 6.43
C ILE A 417 14.97 -14.45 5.57
N GLU A 418 14.32 -15.57 5.28
CA GLU A 418 14.89 -16.62 4.43
C GLU A 418 15.02 -16.18 2.98
N PHE A 419 14.02 -15.45 2.47
CA PHE A 419 14.09 -14.83 1.15
C PHE A 419 15.17 -13.75 1.09
N MET A 420 15.35 -12.96 2.15
CA MET A 420 16.47 -12.01 2.21
C MET A 420 17.82 -12.72 2.08
N LYS A 421 18.02 -13.94 2.63
CA LYS A 421 19.26 -14.70 2.39
C LYS A 421 19.48 -15.04 0.92
N GLU A 422 18.43 -15.27 0.14
CA GLU A 422 18.52 -15.47 -1.31
C GLU A 422 18.91 -14.18 -2.02
N ILE A 423 18.30 -13.04 -1.66
CA ILE A 423 18.68 -11.73 -2.19
C ILE A 423 20.16 -11.41 -1.90
N LYS A 424 20.69 -11.80 -0.73
CA LYS A 424 22.09 -11.56 -0.35
C LYS A 424 23.07 -12.08 -1.40
N LYS A 425 22.74 -13.21 -2.04
CA LYS A 425 23.60 -13.86 -3.05
C LYS A 425 23.81 -12.98 -4.30
N LEU A 426 22.95 -11.99 -4.53
CA LEU A 426 23.08 -11.03 -5.63
C LEU A 426 24.18 -9.98 -5.42
N LEU A 427 24.66 -9.78 -4.18
CA LEU A 427 25.73 -8.83 -3.84
C LEU A 427 27.12 -9.43 -4.12
N THR A 428 27.41 -9.73 -5.39
CA THR A 428 28.76 -10.14 -5.82
C THR A 428 29.50 -8.97 -6.47
N ASN A 429 30.84 -8.97 -6.42
CA ASN A 429 31.65 -7.90 -7.02
C ASN A 429 31.35 -7.67 -8.52
N HIS A 430 31.06 -8.74 -9.26
CA HIS A 430 30.72 -8.67 -10.69
C HIS A 430 29.34 -8.05 -10.95
N LEU A 431 28.35 -8.31 -10.08
CA LEU A 431 26.97 -7.87 -10.27
C LEU A 431 26.59 -6.61 -9.48
N TYR A 432 27.46 -6.14 -8.60
CA TYR A 432 27.18 -5.07 -7.63
C TYR A 432 26.49 -3.86 -8.24
N ASN A 433 27.01 -3.34 -9.36
CA ASN A 433 26.49 -2.15 -10.03
C ASN A 433 25.04 -2.30 -10.54
N TYR A 434 24.58 -3.53 -10.74
CA TYR A 434 23.23 -3.84 -11.20
C TYR A 434 22.29 -4.22 -10.06
N THR A 435 22.79 -4.84 -8.99
CA THR A 435 21.96 -5.43 -7.94
C THR A 435 21.81 -4.54 -6.70
N VAL A 436 22.77 -3.66 -6.41
CA VAL A 436 22.80 -2.93 -5.12
C VAL A 436 21.56 -2.06 -4.89
N CYS A 437 20.99 -1.44 -5.93
CA CYS A 437 19.76 -0.65 -5.80
C CYS A 437 18.54 -1.52 -5.48
N TYR A 438 18.44 -2.69 -6.10
CA TYR A 438 17.37 -3.66 -5.81
C TYR A 438 17.49 -4.20 -4.39
N VAL A 439 18.70 -4.56 -3.96
CA VAL A 439 18.97 -5.11 -2.62
C VAL A 439 18.67 -4.07 -1.54
N SER A 440 19.17 -2.84 -1.69
CA SER A 440 18.92 -1.75 -0.72
C SER A 440 17.43 -1.41 -0.57
N MET A 441 16.68 -1.38 -1.68
CA MET A 441 15.23 -1.17 -1.61
C MET A 441 14.51 -2.35 -0.94
N SER A 442 14.95 -3.59 -1.18
CA SER A 442 14.40 -4.78 -0.53
C SER A 442 14.62 -4.75 0.99
N ILE A 443 15.81 -4.32 1.44
CA ILE A 443 16.09 -4.13 2.87
C ILE A 443 15.17 -3.07 3.47
N ARG A 444 15.00 -1.93 2.80
CA ARG A 444 14.07 -0.89 3.27
C ARG A 444 12.67 -1.44 3.46
N LEU A 445 12.13 -2.16 2.48
CA LEU A 445 10.78 -2.74 2.57
C LEU A 445 10.67 -3.76 3.69
N PHE A 446 11.70 -4.58 3.90
CA PHE A 446 11.78 -5.50 5.03
C PHE A 446 11.76 -4.75 6.37
N CYS A 447 12.59 -3.70 6.51
CA CYS A 447 12.71 -2.88 7.71
C CYS A 447 11.45 -2.07 8.04
N GLU A 448 10.70 -1.61 7.02
CA GLU A 448 9.42 -0.93 7.23
C GLU A 448 8.36 -1.85 7.87
N ASN A 449 8.51 -3.17 7.75
CA ASN A 449 7.56 -4.16 8.29
C ASN A 449 8.11 -4.96 9.50
N SER A 450 9.39 -4.83 9.82
CA SER A 450 10.05 -5.60 10.90
C SER A 450 10.74 -4.67 11.90
N PRO A 451 10.24 -4.55 13.14
CA PRO A 451 10.93 -3.76 14.17
C PRO A 451 12.32 -4.35 14.42
N SER A 452 13.31 -3.49 14.69
CA SER A 452 14.71 -3.88 14.91
C SER A 452 15.35 -4.68 13.77
N CYS A 453 15.01 -4.39 12.51
CA CYS A 453 15.51 -5.14 11.35
C CYS A 453 17.05 -5.26 11.23
N LEU A 454 17.82 -4.32 11.81
CA LEU A 454 19.29 -4.33 11.79
C LEU A 454 19.91 -5.35 12.75
N GLU A 455 19.13 -5.94 13.67
CA GLU A 455 19.62 -7.00 14.56
C GLU A 455 19.76 -8.34 13.82
N TYR A 456 19.06 -8.52 12.70
CA TYR A 456 19.20 -9.70 11.87
C TYR A 456 20.58 -9.73 11.19
N ALA A 457 21.36 -10.77 11.49
CA ALA A 457 22.71 -10.95 10.94
C ALA A 457 22.76 -10.84 9.41
N THR A 458 21.78 -11.41 8.70
CA THR A 458 21.70 -11.35 7.24
C THR A 458 21.60 -9.91 6.72
N ILE A 459 20.77 -9.07 7.36
CA ILE A 459 20.58 -7.67 6.95
C ILE A 459 21.82 -6.86 7.29
N LYS A 460 22.36 -7.03 8.50
CA LYS A 460 23.59 -6.39 8.93
C LYS A 460 24.75 -6.69 7.97
N ASP A 461 24.93 -7.94 7.59
CA ASP A 461 25.95 -8.34 6.62
C ASP A 461 25.79 -7.66 5.26
N MET A 462 24.56 -7.58 4.74
CA MET A 462 24.29 -6.91 3.46
C MET A 462 24.67 -5.44 3.51
N VAL A 463 24.32 -4.74 4.59
CA VAL A 463 24.67 -3.33 4.81
C VAL A 463 26.19 -3.17 4.84
N VAL A 464 26.90 -4.03 5.57
CA VAL A 464 28.36 -4.02 5.63
C VAL A 464 29.00 -4.28 4.25
N ILE A 465 28.47 -5.21 3.45
CA ILE A 465 28.95 -5.45 2.07
C ILE A 465 28.78 -4.19 1.21
N MET A 466 27.67 -3.48 1.34
CA MET A 466 27.44 -2.22 0.62
C MET A 466 28.42 -1.13 1.07
N GLU A 467 28.65 -0.99 2.37
CA GLU A 467 29.57 0.02 2.92
C GLU A 467 31.05 -0.28 2.63
N THR A 468 31.46 -1.55 2.56
CA THR A 468 32.87 -1.93 2.36
C THR A 468 33.29 -2.03 0.90
N SER A 469 32.34 -2.07 -0.04
CA SER A 469 32.60 -2.11 -1.49
C SER A 469 32.98 -0.75 -2.10
N ILE A 470 33.35 0.21 -1.26
CA ILE A 470 33.81 1.55 -1.64
C ILE A 470 35.17 1.45 -2.35
N ASP A 471 35.15 1.62 -3.66
CA ASP A 471 36.34 2.02 -4.42
C ASP A 471 36.18 3.49 -4.80
N LEU A 472 36.95 4.36 -4.14
CA LEU A 472 36.87 5.82 -4.31
C LEU A 472 37.41 6.29 -5.66
N GLN A 473 38.06 5.42 -6.42
CA GLN A 473 38.52 5.72 -7.77
C GLN A 473 37.45 5.38 -8.82
N ASP A 474 36.44 4.58 -8.47
CA ASP A 474 35.34 4.19 -9.36
C ASP A 474 34.09 5.04 -9.09
N ASN A 475 33.95 6.13 -9.85
CA ASN A 475 32.79 7.03 -9.81
C ASN A 475 31.45 6.29 -9.99
N THR A 476 31.42 5.16 -10.73
CA THR A 476 30.18 4.40 -10.96
C THR A 476 29.76 3.64 -9.71
N LYS A 477 30.70 2.94 -9.07
CA LYS A 477 30.44 2.25 -7.79
C LYS A 477 30.06 3.22 -6.70
N LEU A 478 30.73 4.38 -6.64
CA LEU A 478 30.41 5.43 -5.68
C LEU A 478 28.99 5.96 -5.88
N PHE A 479 28.58 6.22 -7.12
CA PHE A 479 27.21 6.63 -7.43
C PHE A 479 26.19 5.57 -7.04
N LYS A 480 26.48 4.28 -7.29
CA LYS A 480 25.61 3.15 -6.93
C LYS A 480 25.47 2.97 -5.43
N LEU A 481 26.54 3.18 -4.67
CA LEU A 481 26.49 3.21 -3.22
C LEU A 481 25.62 4.37 -2.71
N LEU A 482 25.77 5.57 -3.27
CA LEU A 482 24.92 6.70 -2.93
C LEU A 482 23.44 6.39 -3.15
N GLN A 483 23.07 5.74 -4.26
CA GLN A 483 21.71 5.26 -4.51
C GLN A 483 21.24 4.23 -3.45
N ALA A 484 22.14 3.35 -3.01
CA ALA A 484 21.83 2.38 -1.96
C ALA A 484 21.61 3.06 -0.59
N ILE A 485 22.41 4.06 -0.26
CA ILE A 485 22.27 4.88 0.94
C ILE A 485 20.95 5.65 0.90
N ASP A 486 20.60 6.23 -0.24
CA ASP A 486 19.34 6.94 -0.48
C ASP A 486 18.13 6.03 -0.23
N ASN A 487 18.18 4.80 -0.77
CA ASN A 487 17.15 3.79 -0.57
C ASN A 487 16.99 3.39 0.89
N LEU A 488 18.08 3.22 1.65
CA LEU A 488 18.03 2.80 3.05
C LEU A 488 17.67 3.96 4.00
N GLY A 489 18.10 5.19 3.69
CA GLY A 489 17.79 6.41 4.43
C GLY A 489 18.05 6.27 5.94
N HIS A 490 17.02 6.58 6.74
CA HIS A 490 17.08 6.61 8.20
C HIS A 490 17.40 5.26 8.88
N PHE A 491 17.32 4.14 8.15
CA PHE A 491 17.71 2.83 8.69
C PHE A 491 19.23 2.66 8.79
N LEU A 492 20.04 3.50 8.14
CA LEU A 492 21.49 3.46 8.26
C LEU A 492 21.98 4.19 9.52
N PRO A 493 23.00 3.65 10.23
CA PRO A 493 23.67 4.39 11.30
C PRO A 493 24.35 5.64 10.71
N SER A 494 24.21 6.79 11.40
CA SER A 494 24.69 8.08 10.89
C SER A 494 26.20 8.16 10.71
N GLU A 495 26.98 7.43 11.51
CA GLU A 495 28.44 7.59 11.55
C GLU A 495 29.10 7.16 10.22
N ASN A 496 28.70 6.02 9.67
CA ASN A 496 29.28 5.49 8.43
C ASN A 496 28.92 6.38 7.23
N VAL A 497 27.65 6.80 7.11
CA VAL A 497 27.19 7.69 6.04
C VAL A 497 27.88 9.05 6.11
N THR A 498 28.02 9.62 7.31
CA THR A 498 28.64 10.94 7.50
C THR A 498 30.09 10.93 7.02
N SER A 499 30.84 9.86 7.26
CA SER A 499 32.24 9.74 6.81
C SER A 499 32.38 9.73 5.28
N VAL A 500 31.53 8.96 4.58
CA VAL A 500 31.52 8.86 3.12
C VAL A 500 31.08 10.19 2.50
N VAL A 501 30.01 10.78 3.03
CA VAL A 501 29.47 12.05 2.53
C VAL A 501 30.46 13.20 2.74
N GLN A 502 31.08 13.31 3.92
CA GLN A 502 32.09 14.34 4.18
C GLN A 502 33.25 14.24 3.21
N LYS A 503 33.68 13.01 2.87
CA LYS A 503 34.75 12.79 1.92
C LYS A 503 34.39 13.29 0.52
N ILE A 504 33.19 12.97 0.02
CA ILE A 504 32.72 13.40 -1.31
C ILE A 504 32.54 14.92 -1.38
N LEU A 505 32.03 15.55 -0.32
CA LEU A 505 31.80 17.00 -0.30
C LEU A 505 33.09 17.81 -0.22
N ASN A 506 34.12 17.28 0.45
CA ASN A 506 35.41 17.95 0.66
C ASN A 506 36.43 17.71 -0.46
N ASP A 507 36.22 16.72 -1.34
CA ASP A 507 37.14 16.45 -2.46
C ASP A 507 36.94 17.48 -3.57
N ASN A 508 37.65 18.60 -3.44
CA ASN A 508 37.66 19.70 -4.41
C ASN A 508 38.69 19.51 -5.53
N GLN A 509 39.55 18.46 -5.47
CA GLN A 509 40.81 18.42 -6.21
C GLN A 509 41.03 17.21 -7.12
N SER A 510 40.13 16.24 -7.18
CA SER A 510 40.25 15.17 -8.17
C SER A 510 38.88 14.80 -8.71
N MET A 511 38.71 14.77 -10.03
CA MET A 511 37.76 14.00 -10.88
C MET A 511 36.41 13.46 -10.33
N CYS A 512 35.92 13.94 -9.19
CA CYS A 512 34.59 13.73 -8.64
C CYS A 512 33.70 14.71 -9.40
N ASN A 513 32.98 14.15 -10.36
CA ASN A 513 31.99 14.84 -11.18
C ASN A 513 31.09 15.71 -10.27
N ASP A 514 30.89 16.99 -10.58
CA ASP A 514 30.02 17.89 -9.79
C ASP A 514 28.65 17.24 -9.51
N ASN A 515 28.17 16.40 -10.43
CA ASN A 515 26.97 15.58 -10.26
C ASN A 515 26.96 14.68 -9.01
N LEU A 516 28.10 14.10 -8.62
CA LEU A 516 28.23 13.28 -7.40
C LEU A 516 28.05 14.14 -6.14
N ARG A 517 28.67 15.33 -6.09
CA ARG A 517 28.53 16.28 -4.97
C ARG A 517 27.08 16.76 -4.85
N LEU A 518 26.45 17.08 -5.98
CA LEU A 518 25.05 17.47 -6.05
C LEU A 518 24.11 16.36 -5.55
N TYR A 519 24.29 15.12 -6.02
CA TYR A 519 23.48 13.98 -5.60
C TYR A 519 23.68 13.67 -4.11
N THR A 520 24.91 13.74 -3.62
CA THR A 520 25.24 13.58 -2.19
C THR A 520 24.49 14.59 -1.32
N GLY A 521 24.40 15.85 -1.76
CA GLY A 521 23.62 16.87 -1.04
C GLY A 521 22.12 16.57 -0.93
N GLN A 522 21.54 15.94 -1.97
CA GLN A 522 20.13 15.52 -1.95
C GLN A 522 19.90 14.39 -0.94
N ILE A 523 20.81 13.41 -0.90
CA ILE A 523 20.72 12.25 0.00
C ILE A 523 20.76 12.67 1.47
N LEU A 524 21.56 13.68 1.81
CA LEU A 524 21.67 14.19 3.18
C LEU A 524 20.31 14.64 3.76
N GLY A 525 19.36 15.04 2.93
CA GLY A 525 18.01 15.37 3.37
C GLY A 525 17.30 14.20 4.05
N HIS A 526 17.62 12.95 3.71
CA HIS A 526 16.99 11.78 4.33
C HIS A 526 17.44 11.53 5.78
N PHE A 527 18.58 12.08 6.20
CA PHE A 527 19.15 11.94 7.54
C PHE A 527 18.69 13.10 8.43
N GLN A 528 17.38 13.13 8.70
CA GLN A 528 16.66 14.27 9.28
C GLN A 528 17.24 14.79 10.61
N CYS A 529 17.31 16.12 10.70
CA CYS A 529 17.47 16.92 11.92
C CYS A 529 18.64 16.54 12.86
N LYS A 530 19.69 15.86 12.36
CA LYS A 530 20.88 15.54 13.17
C LYS A 530 21.83 16.74 13.23
N PRO A 531 22.28 17.19 14.42
CA PRO A 531 23.15 18.36 14.55
C PRO A 531 24.47 18.27 13.77
N GLU A 532 25.03 17.07 13.63
CA GLU A 532 26.27 16.83 12.88
C GLU A 532 26.09 17.06 11.37
N ILE A 533 24.98 16.58 10.81
CA ILE A 533 24.62 16.80 9.41
C ILE A 533 24.32 18.28 9.16
N ASP A 534 23.61 18.94 10.08
CA ASP A 534 23.30 20.37 9.98
C ASP A 534 24.56 21.24 9.92
N LYS A 535 25.62 20.90 10.67
CA LYS A 535 26.91 21.60 10.61
C LYS A 535 27.56 21.48 9.24
N LEU A 536 27.52 20.27 8.65
CA LEU A 536 28.08 19.99 7.33
C LEU A 536 27.30 20.69 6.21
N LEU A 537 25.96 20.65 6.26
CA LEU A 537 25.10 21.35 5.30
C LEU A 537 25.36 22.87 5.35
N TRP A 538 25.51 23.42 6.55
CA TRP A 538 25.77 24.84 6.75
C TRP A 538 27.16 25.28 6.23
N SER A 539 28.20 24.46 6.42
CA SER A 539 29.56 24.81 5.96
C SER A 539 29.62 24.94 4.43
N VAL A 540 28.91 24.09 3.69
CA VAL A 540 28.83 24.17 2.23
C VAL A 540 27.91 25.32 1.79
N LEU A 541 26.74 25.48 2.41
CA LEU A 541 25.78 26.56 2.07
C LEU A 541 26.39 27.97 2.23
N SER A 542 27.20 28.16 3.28
CA SER A 542 27.83 29.44 3.60
C SER A 542 29.11 29.72 2.80
N ASN A 543 29.68 28.73 2.12
CA ASN A 543 30.88 28.91 1.31
C ASN A 543 30.55 29.58 -0.05
N ILE A 544 31.12 30.76 -0.29
CA ILE A 544 30.87 31.56 -1.50
C ILE A 544 31.62 30.98 -2.72
N SER A 545 32.67 30.17 -2.52
CA SER A 545 33.39 29.53 -3.63
C SER A 545 32.63 28.37 -4.28
N GLU A 546 31.57 27.88 -3.63
CA GLU A 546 30.77 26.76 -4.14
C GLU A 546 29.74 27.21 -5.18
N SER A 547 29.37 26.30 -6.07
CA SER A 547 28.38 26.57 -7.11
C SER A 547 27.01 26.91 -6.51
N ASN A 548 26.28 27.82 -7.16
CA ASN A 548 24.93 28.21 -6.74
C ASN A 548 24.00 26.99 -6.61
N GLN A 549 24.15 26.01 -7.51
CA GLN A 549 23.36 24.79 -7.54
C GLN A 549 23.61 23.91 -6.31
N LEU A 550 24.88 23.68 -5.94
CA LEU A 550 25.23 22.90 -4.76
C LEU A 550 24.73 23.57 -3.49
N ARG A 551 24.91 24.89 -3.37
CA ARG A 551 24.44 25.67 -2.22
C ARG A 551 22.92 25.60 -2.07
N ILE A 552 22.16 25.70 -3.16
CA ILE A 552 20.69 25.55 -3.13
C ILE A 552 20.27 24.15 -2.68
N ILE A 553 20.94 23.09 -3.15
CA ILE A 553 20.66 21.72 -2.71
C ILE A 553 20.93 21.56 -1.21
N MET A 554 22.04 22.10 -0.71
CA MET A 554 22.35 22.06 0.73
C MET A 554 21.31 22.80 1.57
N PHE A 555 20.82 23.94 1.08
CA PHE A 555 19.71 24.65 1.71
C PHE A 555 18.43 23.81 1.76
N ASN A 556 18.09 23.08 0.68
CA ASN A 556 16.91 22.21 0.67
C ASN A 556 16.97 21.14 1.76
N SER A 557 18.12 20.50 1.93
CA SER A 557 18.34 19.51 2.98
C SER A 557 18.34 20.15 4.38
N TYR A 558 18.98 21.32 4.53
CA TYR A 558 19.05 22.04 5.80
C TYR A 558 17.69 22.55 6.30
N SER A 559 16.83 22.96 5.36
CA SER A 559 15.51 23.56 5.63
C SER A 559 14.38 22.55 5.85
N GLN A 560 14.64 21.24 5.82
CA GLN A 560 13.62 20.24 6.12
C GLN A 560 13.15 20.32 7.58
N CYS A 561 14.08 20.58 8.52
CA CYS A 561 13.79 20.72 9.95
C CYS A 561 14.18 22.13 10.43
N LEU A 562 13.27 23.11 10.28
CA LEU A 562 13.54 24.49 10.69
C LEU A 562 13.33 24.69 12.19
N THR A 563 14.33 25.27 12.85
CA THR A 563 14.28 25.75 14.23
C THR A 563 14.48 27.26 14.27
N ASP A 564 14.17 27.89 15.40
CA ASP A 564 14.38 29.34 15.57
C ASP A 564 15.85 29.74 15.36
N GLU A 565 16.81 28.90 15.79
CA GLU A 565 18.25 29.14 15.55
C GLU A 565 18.59 29.11 14.05
N LYS A 566 18.10 28.10 13.33
CA LYS A 566 18.32 27.98 11.88
C LYS A 566 17.70 29.14 11.12
N MET A 567 16.48 29.56 11.52
CA MET A 567 15.81 30.70 10.90
C MET A 567 16.61 31.99 11.06
N LYS A 568 17.13 32.28 12.24
CA LYS A 568 17.99 33.45 12.47
C LYS A 568 19.23 33.43 11.56
N LYS A 569 19.90 32.28 11.45
CA LYS A 569 21.04 32.11 10.55
C LYS A 569 20.66 32.34 9.08
N ILE A 570 19.53 31.80 8.63
CA ILE A 570 19.02 31.99 7.26
C ILE A 570 18.70 33.47 6.99
N LEU A 571 18.04 34.15 7.92
CA LEU A 571 17.71 35.57 7.78
C LEU A 571 18.96 36.46 7.75
N GLU A 572 19.97 36.12 8.55
CA GLU A 572 21.26 36.82 8.55
C GLU A 572 21.96 36.74 7.19
N ILE A 573 22.02 35.56 6.56
CA ILE A 573 22.59 35.44 5.20
C ILE A 573 21.72 36.11 4.14
N LEU A 574 20.39 36.06 4.25
CA LEU A 574 19.48 36.78 3.35
C LEU A 574 19.63 38.31 3.42
N GLY A 575 20.03 38.84 4.59
CA GLY A 575 20.34 40.25 4.80
C GLY A 575 21.70 40.69 4.25
N ARG A 576 22.62 39.73 3.99
CA ARG A 576 23.92 39.98 3.35
C ARG A 576 23.79 39.96 1.81
N SER A 577 24.84 40.40 1.11
CA SER A 577 24.94 40.33 -0.36
C SER A 577 25.11 38.88 -0.85
N LEU A 578 24.04 38.08 -0.78
CA LEU A 578 23.97 36.78 -1.43
C LEU A 578 23.80 36.94 -2.95
N ASP A 579 24.24 35.91 -3.67
CA ASP A 579 23.92 35.75 -5.07
C ASP A 579 22.38 35.79 -5.30
N SER A 580 21.96 36.47 -6.36
CA SER A 580 20.55 36.69 -6.67
C SER A 580 19.77 35.39 -6.89
N GLN A 581 20.41 34.34 -7.44
CA GLN A 581 19.82 33.02 -7.67
C GLN A 581 19.50 32.34 -6.33
N ILE A 582 20.47 32.30 -5.42
CA ILE A 582 20.31 31.68 -4.10
C ILE A 582 19.29 32.44 -3.28
N ARG A 583 19.38 33.77 -3.26
CA ARG A 583 18.45 34.63 -2.50
C ARG A 583 17.00 34.44 -2.95
N SER A 584 16.77 34.43 -4.26
CA SER A 584 15.43 34.18 -4.84
C SER A 584 14.90 32.81 -4.46
N TYR A 585 15.73 31.77 -4.53
CA TYR A 585 15.34 30.41 -4.21
C TYR A 585 14.93 30.27 -2.73
N ILE A 586 15.77 30.75 -1.82
CA ILE A 586 15.49 30.68 -0.38
C ILE A 586 14.20 31.44 -0.04
N LEU A 587 14.02 32.65 -0.57
CA LEU A 587 12.83 33.46 -0.28
C LEU A 587 11.54 32.83 -0.84
N SER A 588 11.57 32.32 -2.08
CA SER A 588 10.41 31.62 -2.65
C SER A 588 10.05 30.35 -1.86
N ARG A 589 11.04 29.58 -1.39
CA ARG A 589 10.83 28.42 -0.50
C ARG A 589 10.18 28.81 0.83
N LEU A 590 10.67 29.85 1.50
CA LEU A 590 10.09 30.33 2.76
C LEU A 590 8.66 30.86 2.57
N VAL A 591 8.41 31.59 1.49
CA VAL A 591 7.06 32.07 1.13
C VAL A 591 6.12 30.89 0.83
N SER A 592 6.61 29.84 0.18
CA SER A 592 5.86 28.61 -0.07
C SER A 592 5.48 27.92 1.25
N LEU A 593 6.42 27.80 2.20
CA LEU A 593 6.13 27.27 3.55
C LEU A 593 5.09 28.09 4.31
N LEU A 594 5.06 29.42 4.16
CA LEU A 594 4.01 30.27 4.75
C LEU A 594 2.61 29.99 4.17
N LYS A 595 2.53 29.41 2.96
CA LYS A 595 1.28 29.11 2.25
C LYS A 595 0.96 27.61 2.17
N THR A 596 1.86 26.74 2.66
CA THR A 596 1.76 25.30 2.44
C THR A 596 0.51 24.72 3.09
N GLN A 597 -0.08 23.74 2.41
CA GLN A 597 -1.22 22.95 2.91
C GLN A 597 -0.83 21.49 3.16
N ASP A 598 0.46 21.17 3.08
CA ASP A 598 0.99 19.83 3.39
C ASP A 598 1.08 19.63 4.91
N PRO A 599 0.28 18.72 5.51
CA PRO A 599 0.33 18.47 6.96
C PRO A 599 1.72 18.04 7.44
N SER A 600 2.52 17.40 6.59
CA SER A 600 3.88 16.97 6.96
C SER A 600 4.84 18.14 7.21
N LYS A 601 4.52 19.35 6.71
CA LYS A 601 5.35 20.55 6.85
C LYS A 601 4.86 21.50 7.96
N ILE A 602 3.87 21.10 8.76
CA ILE A 602 3.22 21.99 9.73
C ILE A 602 4.21 22.58 10.74
N LEU A 603 5.19 21.80 11.21
CA LEU A 603 6.20 22.29 12.16
C LEU A 603 7.06 23.40 11.53
N SER A 604 7.52 23.19 10.29
CA SER A 604 8.28 24.19 9.54
C SER A 604 7.43 25.43 9.25
N HIS A 605 6.14 25.26 8.92
CA HIS A 605 5.21 26.37 8.76
C HIS A 605 5.12 27.22 10.03
N LEU A 606 4.88 26.60 11.19
CA LEU A 606 4.77 27.29 12.49
C LEU A 606 6.06 28.05 12.84
N THR A 607 7.23 27.47 12.58
CA THR A 607 8.52 28.15 12.80
C THR A 607 8.68 29.36 11.88
N VAL A 608 8.40 29.21 10.58
CA VAL A 608 8.54 30.30 9.59
C VAL A 608 7.52 31.41 9.83
N GLN A 609 6.32 31.09 10.32
CA GLN A 609 5.24 32.05 10.60
C GLN A 609 5.67 33.13 11.60
N LYS A 610 6.54 32.82 12.56
CA LYS A 610 7.08 33.80 13.53
C LYS A 610 7.86 34.94 12.86
N TYR A 611 8.44 34.68 11.69
CA TYR A 611 9.29 35.61 10.94
C TYR A 611 8.59 36.14 9.67
N LYS A 612 7.25 36.02 9.59
CA LYS A 612 6.46 36.34 8.40
C LYS A 612 6.74 37.75 7.87
N ASP A 613 6.77 38.76 8.74
CA ASP A 613 6.91 40.15 8.31
C ASP A 613 8.28 40.44 7.70
N GLU A 614 9.35 39.91 8.32
CA GLU A 614 10.72 40.00 7.81
C GLU A 614 10.85 39.34 6.42
N ILE A 615 10.28 38.14 6.26
CA ILE A 615 10.29 37.39 4.99
C ILE A 615 9.54 38.15 3.90
N ILE A 616 8.36 38.69 4.22
CA ILE A 616 7.56 39.48 3.26
C ILE A 616 8.31 40.75 2.84
N GLN A 617 8.96 41.44 3.78
CA GLN A 617 9.76 42.63 3.49
C GLN A 617 10.94 42.29 2.57
N LEU A 618 11.69 41.23 2.87
CA LEU A 618 12.79 40.77 2.03
C LEU A 618 12.33 40.36 0.62
N ASN A 619 11.15 39.74 0.50
CA ASN A 619 10.57 39.31 -0.77
C ASN A 619 10.03 40.48 -1.63
N LYS A 620 9.55 41.56 -1.01
CA LYS A 620 9.15 42.80 -1.73
C LYS A 620 10.35 43.45 -2.44
N ASN A 621 11.54 43.30 -1.87
CA ASN A 621 12.77 43.83 -2.45
C ASN A 621 13.27 43.03 -3.67
N ILE A 622 12.63 41.90 -4.00
CA ILE A 622 12.90 41.14 -5.23
C ILE A 622 12.02 41.71 -6.35
N GLY A 623 12.63 42.46 -7.27
CA GLY A 623 11.94 43.05 -8.42
C GLY A 623 11.26 42.01 -9.34
N LEU A 624 10.24 42.44 -10.08
CA LEU A 624 9.39 41.55 -10.89
C LEU A 624 10.18 40.70 -11.92
N PHE A 625 11.16 41.30 -12.61
CA PHE A 625 12.03 40.59 -13.58
C PHE A 625 12.96 39.55 -12.93
N SER A 626 13.36 39.78 -11.68
CA SER A 626 14.18 38.81 -10.94
C SER A 626 13.39 37.57 -10.51
N ARG A 627 12.05 37.60 -10.54
CA ARG A 627 11.22 36.40 -10.25
C ARG A 627 11.14 35.42 -11.41
N ILE A 628 11.39 35.88 -12.63
CA ILE A 628 11.22 35.09 -13.86
C ILE A 628 12.55 34.44 -14.31
N ARG A 629 13.69 35.09 -14.02
CA ARG A 629 15.03 34.62 -14.41
C ARG A 629 15.87 34.02 -13.28
N ASN A 630 15.34 34.02 -12.05
CA ASN A 630 16.05 33.46 -10.92
C ASN A 630 15.46 32.13 -10.48
N SER A 631 16.32 31.37 -9.80
CA SER A 631 16.00 30.12 -9.14
C SER A 631 14.84 30.32 -8.18
N GLY A 632 13.93 29.35 -8.13
CA GLY A 632 12.69 29.45 -7.40
C GLY A 632 12.11 28.10 -7.01
N TYR A 633 11.31 28.11 -5.94
CA TYR A 633 10.56 26.98 -5.45
C TYR A 633 9.07 27.31 -5.36
N TYR A 634 8.23 26.41 -5.88
CA TYR A 634 6.80 26.61 -6.00
C TYR A 634 6.03 25.37 -5.52
N GLU A 635 4.94 25.60 -4.81
CA GLU A 635 3.96 24.56 -4.43
C GLU A 635 2.60 24.91 -5.00
N TRP A 636 1.95 23.93 -5.61
CA TRP A 636 0.61 24.07 -6.16
C TRP A 636 -0.28 22.92 -5.68
N LEU A 637 -1.42 23.27 -5.08
CA LEU A 637 -2.40 22.31 -4.60
C LEU A 637 -3.65 22.35 -5.49
N GLN A 638 -3.95 21.23 -6.14
CA GLN A 638 -5.20 21.02 -6.85
C GLN A 638 -6.13 20.14 -6.03
N ARG A 639 -7.34 20.63 -5.77
CA ARG A 639 -8.40 19.87 -5.11
C ARG A 639 -9.30 19.26 -6.17
N THR A 640 -9.55 17.96 -6.09
CA THR A 640 -10.44 17.24 -7.03
C THR A 640 -11.50 16.46 -6.25
N LYS A 641 -12.56 16.00 -6.94
CA LYS A 641 -13.56 15.09 -6.36
C LYS A 641 -12.97 13.75 -5.87
N TYR A 642 -11.77 13.42 -6.34
CA TYR A 642 -11.07 12.15 -6.06
C TYR A 642 -9.92 12.30 -5.06
N GLY A 643 -9.69 13.52 -4.54
CA GLY A 643 -8.65 13.83 -3.55
C GLY A 643 -7.79 15.03 -3.96
N ASN A 644 -6.79 15.34 -3.13
CA ASN A 644 -5.93 16.50 -3.33
C ASN A 644 -4.58 16.10 -3.92
N PHE A 645 -4.12 16.86 -4.91
CA PHE A 645 -2.80 16.73 -5.49
C PHE A 645 -1.93 17.90 -5.11
N LEU A 646 -0.72 17.62 -4.68
CA LEU A 646 0.29 18.63 -4.41
C LEU A 646 1.44 18.44 -5.40
N MET A 647 1.70 19.47 -6.19
CA MET A 647 2.88 19.55 -7.05
C MET A 647 3.90 20.46 -6.40
N GLU A 648 5.14 20.00 -6.32
CA GLU A 648 6.28 20.78 -5.89
C GLU A 648 7.24 20.94 -7.06
N LEU A 649 7.58 22.18 -7.40
CA LEU A 649 8.47 22.53 -8.49
C LEU A 649 9.68 23.31 -7.95
N SER A 650 10.88 22.83 -8.26
CA SER A 650 12.13 23.50 -7.94
C SER A 650 12.91 23.78 -9.22
N LEU A 651 13.16 25.06 -9.50
CA LEU A 651 13.91 25.53 -10.66
C LEU A 651 15.21 26.16 -10.18
N ILE A 652 16.35 25.70 -10.73
CA ILE A 652 17.67 26.24 -10.41
C ILE A 652 18.34 26.68 -11.70
N TYR A 653 18.61 27.98 -11.80
CA TYR A 653 19.26 28.60 -12.94
C TYR A 653 20.73 28.90 -12.64
N ASN A 654 21.57 28.81 -13.67
CA ASN A 654 22.88 29.45 -13.65
C ASN A 654 22.73 30.93 -14.02
N GLN A 655 23.65 31.79 -13.55
CA GLN A 655 23.59 33.25 -13.75
C GLN A 655 23.46 33.67 -15.23
N ASN A 656 24.01 32.87 -16.14
CA ASN A 656 24.07 33.16 -17.58
C ASN A 656 23.11 32.30 -18.42
N SER A 657 22.26 31.47 -17.81
CA SER A 657 21.38 30.55 -18.55
C SER A 657 19.92 31.01 -18.50
N ILE A 658 19.25 30.97 -19.65
CA ILE A 658 17.81 31.21 -19.78
C ILE A 658 17.00 29.94 -19.45
N ILE A 659 17.66 28.77 -19.50
CA ILE A 659 17.07 27.47 -19.20
C ILE A 659 17.56 27.04 -17.81
N PRO A 660 16.68 26.52 -16.93
CA PRO A 660 17.11 26.04 -15.63
C PRO A 660 18.13 24.90 -15.80
N ASN A 661 19.26 25.00 -15.12
CA ASN A 661 20.25 23.92 -15.10
C ASN A 661 19.75 22.70 -14.32
N THR A 662 18.81 22.89 -13.41
CA THR A 662 18.13 21.80 -12.71
C THR A 662 16.65 22.11 -12.57
N MET A 663 15.82 21.13 -12.89
CA MET A 663 14.39 21.16 -12.61
C MET A 663 14.03 19.90 -11.83
N MET A 664 13.36 20.07 -10.69
CA MET A 664 12.84 18.96 -9.91
C MET A 664 11.34 19.13 -9.73
N ILE A 665 10.58 18.11 -10.14
CA ILE A 665 9.12 18.03 -10.01
C ILE A 665 8.80 16.87 -9.09
N ASN A 666 8.08 17.12 -8.01
CA ASN A 666 7.53 16.09 -7.14
C ASN A 666 6.00 16.20 -7.14
N LEU A 667 5.34 15.15 -7.62
CA LEU A 667 3.89 15.04 -7.60
C LEU A 667 3.45 14.12 -6.46
N LYS A 668 2.62 14.65 -5.57
CA LYS A 668 2.07 13.93 -4.42
C LYS A 668 0.55 13.87 -4.46
N TYR A 669 -0.01 12.80 -3.91
CA TYR A 669 -1.45 12.63 -3.72
C TYR A 669 -1.80 12.44 -2.25
N GLN A 670 -2.86 13.11 -1.81
CA GLN A 670 -3.36 12.98 -0.45
C GLN A 670 -4.21 11.71 -0.29
N LYS A 671 -3.71 10.76 0.49
CA LYS A 671 -4.47 9.60 0.95
C LYS A 671 -4.74 9.74 2.44
N LYS A 672 -6.01 9.90 2.84
CA LYS A 672 -6.41 10.27 4.21
C LYS A 672 -5.71 11.58 4.64
N ASP A 673 -4.96 11.56 5.73
CA ASP A 673 -4.29 12.75 6.30
C ASP A 673 -2.82 12.90 5.85
N LYS A 674 -2.36 12.12 4.86
CA LYS A 674 -0.96 12.13 4.41
C LYS A 674 -0.83 12.26 2.89
N PHE A 675 0.14 13.05 2.46
CA PHE A 675 0.59 13.08 1.07
C PHE A 675 1.58 11.93 0.79
N ILE A 676 1.35 11.22 -0.31
CA ILE A 676 2.20 10.13 -0.79
C ILE A 676 2.81 10.58 -2.11
N ASN A 677 4.13 10.45 -2.25
CA ASN A 677 4.83 10.73 -3.52
C ASN A 677 4.37 9.73 -4.58
N ILE A 678 3.98 10.24 -5.74
CA ILE A 678 3.60 9.47 -6.92
C ILE A 678 4.78 9.42 -7.90
N VAL A 679 5.30 10.59 -8.25
CA VAL A 679 6.34 10.75 -9.26
C VAL A 679 7.32 11.81 -8.83
N ASN A 680 8.61 11.48 -8.92
CA ASN A 680 9.71 12.43 -8.80
C ASN A 680 10.44 12.48 -10.15
N VAL A 681 10.55 13.67 -10.74
CA VAL A 681 11.31 13.91 -11.96
C VAL A 681 12.44 14.87 -11.63
N LEU A 682 13.66 14.48 -12.01
CA LEU A 682 14.85 15.33 -11.90
C LEU A 682 15.45 15.51 -13.30
N TYR A 683 15.58 16.76 -13.71
CA TYR A 683 16.32 17.18 -14.89
C TYR A 683 17.62 17.86 -14.46
N LEU A 684 18.72 17.52 -15.13
CA LEU A 684 20.04 18.13 -14.99
C LEU A 684 20.55 18.54 -16.38
N HIS A 685 21.11 19.75 -16.49
CA HIS A 685 21.70 20.28 -17.72
C HIS A 685 22.79 19.34 -18.27
N GLY A 686 22.83 19.19 -19.60
CA GLY A 686 23.66 18.18 -20.29
C GLY A 686 22.91 16.89 -20.69
N ASN A 687 21.66 16.72 -20.24
CA ASN A 687 20.77 15.61 -20.63
C ASN A 687 19.62 16.05 -21.55
N GLU A 688 19.94 16.81 -22.60
CA GLU A 688 18.95 17.41 -23.53
C GLU A 688 18.09 16.36 -24.24
N SER A 689 18.67 15.19 -24.55
CA SER A 689 17.94 14.08 -25.18
C SER A 689 16.82 13.50 -24.30
N ILE A 690 16.96 13.55 -22.97
CA ILE A 690 15.96 13.04 -22.02
C ILE A 690 14.85 14.07 -21.82
N LEU A 691 15.18 15.36 -21.70
CA LEU A 691 14.18 16.43 -21.64
C LEU A 691 13.31 16.41 -22.90
N HIS A 692 13.94 16.33 -24.08
CA HIS A 692 13.23 16.21 -25.35
C HIS A 692 12.33 14.97 -25.38
N LYS A 693 12.85 13.78 -25.00
CA LYS A 693 12.03 12.55 -24.96
C LYS A 693 10.88 12.64 -23.97
N VAL A 694 11.08 13.19 -22.77
CA VAL A 694 10.04 13.32 -21.74
C VAL A 694 8.96 14.30 -22.18
N ILE A 695 9.36 15.46 -22.72
CA ILE A 695 8.42 16.44 -23.28
C ILE A 695 7.63 15.82 -24.43
N VAL A 696 8.33 15.22 -25.42
CA VAL A 696 7.68 14.54 -26.55
C VAL A 696 6.75 13.42 -26.08
N TYR A 697 7.13 12.62 -25.08
CA TYR A 697 6.31 11.52 -24.58
C TYR A 697 5.08 12.02 -23.82
N LEU A 698 5.22 13.08 -23.01
CA LEU A 698 4.09 13.75 -22.36
C LEU A 698 3.13 14.32 -23.41
N PHE A 699 3.63 14.99 -24.45
CA PHE A 699 2.82 15.49 -25.56
C PHE A 699 2.14 14.36 -26.35
N LYS A 700 2.88 13.28 -26.66
CA LYS A 700 2.35 12.15 -27.44
C LYS A 700 1.26 11.42 -26.67
N THR A 701 1.40 11.24 -25.36
CA THR A 701 0.40 10.60 -24.50
C THR A 701 -0.83 11.48 -24.25
N THR A 702 -0.68 12.81 -24.19
CA THR A 702 -1.85 13.72 -24.12
C THR A 702 -2.68 13.75 -25.40
N ILE A 703 -2.04 13.69 -26.57
CA ILE A 703 -2.73 13.82 -27.85
C ILE A 703 -3.38 12.49 -28.29
N THR A 704 -2.73 11.34 -28.01
CA THR A 704 -3.27 10.03 -28.41
C THR A 704 -4.33 9.47 -27.47
N SER A 705 -4.45 9.97 -26.23
CA SER A 705 -5.24 9.28 -25.22
C SER A 705 -6.73 9.65 -25.12
N ARG A 706 -7.31 10.56 -25.94
CA ARG A 706 -8.79 10.64 -26.00
C ARG A 706 -9.55 11.43 -27.07
N TYR A 707 -8.97 12.28 -27.92
CA TYR A 707 -9.82 13.26 -28.65
C TYR A 707 -9.90 13.23 -30.18
N MET A 708 -9.06 12.52 -30.94
CA MET A 708 -9.22 12.48 -32.41
C MET A 708 -8.77 11.14 -33.04
N PRO A 709 -9.70 10.21 -33.33
CA PRO A 709 -9.39 8.91 -33.95
C PRO A 709 -8.82 8.99 -35.38
N TRP A 710 -8.91 10.14 -36.05
CA TRP A 710 -8.43 10.35 -37.43
C TRP A 710 -6.98 10.85 -37.50
N MET A 711 -6.29 11.04 -36.36
CA MET A 711 -4.90 11.49 -36.30
C MET A 711 -3.85 10.36 -36.22
N ASN A 712 -4.22 9.10 -36.51
CA ASN A 712 -3.28 7.97 -36.44
C ASN A 712 -2.12 8.03 -37.47
N ASP A 713 -2.22 8.88 -38.51
CA ASP A 713 -1.30 8.86 -39.66
C ASP A 713 -0.38 10.09 -39.79
N TYR A 714 -0.30 10.97 -38.78
CA TYR A 714 0.58 12.17 -38.85
C TYR A 714 1.98 11.93 -38.27
N SER A 715 3.01 12.28 -39.04
CA SER A 715 4.40 12.36 -38.59
C SER A 715 4.72 13.76 -38.09
N VAL A 716 5.19 13.87 -36.83
CA VAL A 716 5.70 15.13 -36.28
C VAL A 716 7.16 15.27 -36.72
N TYR A 717 7.44 16.24 -37.61
CA TYR A 717 8.80 16.63 -37.97
C TYR A 717 9.16 17.92 -37.23
N ILE A 718 10.27 17.88 -36.48
CA ILE A 718 10.88 19.06 -35.84
C ILE A 718 12.20 19.28 -36.57
N ASP A 719 12.30 20.40 -37.30
CA ASP A 719 13.47 20.71 -38.12
C ASP A 719 14.59 21.32 -37.25
N ASN A 720 15.83 20.85 -37.45
CA ASN A 720 16.98 21.10 -36.59
C ASN A 720 17.73 22.41 -36.90
N GLN A 721 17.20 23.28 -37.77
CA GLN A 721 17.99 24.37 -38.34
C GLN A 721 17.91 25.72 -37.61
N PHE A 722 17.01 25.90 -36.64
CA PHE A 722 16.97 27.13 -35.84
C PHE A 722 16.78 26.82 -34.35
N ILE A 723 17.84 27.02 -33.57
CA ILE A 723 17.91 26.78 -32.12
C ILE A 723 17.02 27.75 -31.30
N ASP A 724 16.32 28.69 -31.95
CA ASP A 724 15.53 29.71 -31.26
C ASP A 724 14.00 29.51 -31.34
N PHE A 725 13.48 28.48 -32.03
CA PHE A 725 12.04 28.23 -32.15
C PHE A 725 11.68 26.73 -32.18
N ILE A 726 10.65 26.33 -31.43
CA ILE A 726 9.91 25.09 -31.70
C ILE A 726 8.73 25.47 -32.59
N CYS A 727 8.84 25.21 -33.89
CA CYS A 727 7.71 25.30 -34.80
C CYS A 727 7.14 23.89 -35.03
N LEU A 728 5.86 23.69 -34.70
CA LEU A 728 5.12 22.48 -35.03
C LEU A 728 4.52 22.65 -36.43
N PHE A 729 4.96 21.80 -37.36
CA PHE A 729 4.42 21.75 -38.72
C PHE A 729 3.32 20.70 -38.79
N PHE A 730 2.11 21.13 -39.16
CA PHE A 730 1.01 20.25 -39.51
C PHE A 730 0.82 20.30 -41.03
N THR A 731 1.14 19.21 -41.72
CA THR A 731 0.88 19.04 -43.16
C THR A 731 -0.22 17.99 -43.33
N SER A 732 -1.35 18.38 -43.92
CA SER A 732 -2.34 17.44 -44.44
C SER A 732 -1.84 16.84 -45.75
N PHE A 733 -2.08 15.54 -45.98
CA PHE A 733 -1.73 14.88 -47.25
C PHE A 733 -2.67 15.26 -48.42
N ASP A 734 -3.72 16.03 -48.14
CA ASP A 734 -4.69 16.52 -49.12
C ASP A 734 -4.47 18.01 -49.44
N GLY A 735 -3.28 18.35 -49.92
CA GLY A 735 -3.04 19.43 -50.90
C GLY A 735 -3.31 20.90 -50.54
N TYR A 736 -4.04 21.25 -49.48
CA TYR A 736 -4.32 22.64 -49.12
C TYR A 736 -4.34 22.83 -47.60
N GLU A 737 -3.58 23.84 -47.17
CA GLU A 737 -3.36 24.33 -45.79
C GLU A 737 -2.27 23.64 -44.97
N THR A 738 -1.12 24.30 -44.93
CA THR A 738 -0.11 24.17 -43.88
C THR A 738 -0.43 25.14 -42.76
N VAL A 739 -0.71 24.64 -41.55
CA VAL A 739 -0.86 25.49 -40.35
C VAL A 739 0.43 25.41 -39.56
N THR A 740 1.10 26.56 -39.40
CA THR A 740 2.36 26.68 -38.66
C THR A 740 2.09 27.28 -37.28
N PHE A 741 2.35 26.53 -36.21
CA PHE A 741 2.40 27.07 -34.85
C PHE A 741 3.86 27.25 -34.44
N CYS A 742 4.33 28.48 -34.30
CA CYS A 742 5.65 28.76 -33.71
C CYS A 742 5.46 29.25 -32.26
N LEU A 743 5.97 28.47 -31.31
CA LEU A 743 5.95 28.79 -29.88
C LEU A 743 7.24 29.53 -29.51
N LEU A 744 7.11 30.77 -29.01
CA LEU A 744 8.22 31.54 -28.46
C LEU A 744 8.59 31.00 -27.06
N HIS A 745 9.88 30.75 -26.83
CA HIS A 745 10.46 30.05 -25.68
C HIS A 745 10.14 30.66 -24.29
N ILE A 746 9.56 31.86 -24.23
CA ILE A 746 9.23 32.60 -23.00
C ILE A 746 8.00 32.03 -22.28
N MET A 747 7.18 31.22 -22.95
CA MET A 747 5.95 30.67 -22.36
C MET A 747 6.11 29.29 -21.73
N ILE A 748 7.28 28.84 -21.26
CA ILE A 748 7.38 27.50 -20.60
C ILE A 748 6.53 27.44 -19.32
N LEU A 749 6.41 28.54 -18.57
CA LEU A 749 5.55 28.61 -17.37
C LEU A 749 4.06 28.61 -17.74
N ASP A 750 3.64 29.43 -18.71
CA ASP A 750 2.25 29.45 -19.19
C ASP A 750 1.88 28.18 -19.97
N VAL A 751 2.82 27.53 -20.65
CA VAL A 751 2.61 26.27 -21.36
C VAL A 751 2.58 25.10 -20.39
N LEU A 752 3.33 25.12 -19.27
CA LEU A 752 3.16 24.12 -18.20
C LEU A 752 1.87 24.33 -17.41
N GLU A 753 1.48 25.57 -17.12
CA GLU A 753 0.16 25.89 -16.55
C GLU A 753 -0.95 25.46 -17.50
N ASN A 754 -0.88 25.79 -18.79
CA ASN A 754 -1.88 25.42 -19.79
C ASN A 754 -1.83 23.94 -20.20
N LEU A 755 -0.68 23.26 -20.13
CA LEU A 755 -0.58 21.81 -20.34
C LEU A 755 -1.23 21.08 -19.18
N LEU A 756 -1.03 21.54 -17.94
CA LEU A 756 -1.75 20.99 -16.79
C LEU A 756 -3.24 21.34 -16.87
N PHE A 757 -3.58 22.57 -17.27
CA PHE A 757 -4.96 23.00 -17.48
C PHE A 757 -5.62 22.19 -18.61
N MET A 758 -4.91 21.80 -19.66
CA MET A 758 -5.40 20.89 -20.73
C MET A 758 -5.47 19.42 -20.26
N PHE A 759 -4.49 18.95 -19.47
CA PHE A 759 -4.53 17.63 -18.83
C PHE A 759 -5.68 17.52 -17.81
N ILE A 760 -6.14 18.65 -17.25
CA ILE A 760 -7.19 18.74 -16.24
C ILE A 760 -8.55 19.14 -16.84
N ILE A 761 -8.61 19.94 -17.92
CA ILE A 761 -9.85 20.23 -18.66
C ILE A 761 -10.36 18.95 -19.36
N THR A 762 -9.45 18.09 -19.85
CA THR A 762 -9.81 16.73 -20.28
C THR A 762 -10.33 15.84 -19.14
N LEU A 763 -10.16 16.26 -17.87
CA LEU A 763 -10.74 15.62 -16.67
C LEU A 763 -12.04 16.31 -16.17
N GLU A 764 -12.44 17.50 -16.67
CA GLU A 764 -13.53 18.29 -16.07
C GLU A 764 -14.68 18.76 -17.00
N ILE A 765 -14.64 18.54 -18.32
CA ILE A 765 -15.78 18.94 -19.19
C ILE A 765 -16.62 17.74 -19.63
N ASN A 766 -17.77 17.58 -18.97
CA ASN A 766 -18.99 17.04 -19.58
C ASN A 766 -20.21 17.69 -18.89
N ILE A 767 -20.55 18.90 -19.35
CA ILE A 767 -21.84 19.56 -19.10
C ILE A 767 -22.50 19.74 -20.48
N PRO A 768 -23.79 19.44 -20.62
CA PRO A 768 -24.43 19.24 -21.92
C PRO A 768 -24.50 20.51 -22.75
N TYR A 769 -24.49 20.30 -24.07
CA TYR A 769 -24.86 21.25 -25.11
C TYR A 769 -25.91 22.28 -24.65
N LEU A 770 -25.50 23.55 -24.58
CA LEU A 770 -26.41 24.67 -24.80
C LEU A 770 -25.94 25.43 -26.03
N LYS A 771 -26.72 25.29 -27.10
CA LYS A 771 -26.71 26.18 -28.26
C LYS A 771 -26.84 27.63 -27.76
N GLY A 772 -25.97 28.51 -28.21
CA GLY A 772 -26.12 29.94 -27.98
C GLY A 772 -24.86 30.71 -28.34
N ASP A 773 -24.94 31.39 -29.47
CA ASP A 773 -23.98 32.31 -30.07
C ASP A 773 -23.17 33.23 -29.12
N ARG A 774 -21.93 33.51 -29.58
CA ARG A 774 -21.22 34.81 -29.59
C ARG A 774 -20.35 35.28 -28.40
N ILE A 775 -19.15 35.77 -28.82
CA ILE A 775 -18.27 36.84 -28.27
C ILE A 775 -17.14 36.33 -27.33
N ILE A 776 -15.88 36.23 -27.82
CA ILE A 776 -14.80 37.27 -27.90
C ILE A 776 -14.46 37.88 -26.52
N HIS A 777 -13.42 37.37 -25.84
CA HIS A 777 -12.12 38.05 -25.68
C HIS A 777 -11.07 37.15 -25.01
#